data_AF-A0A0J8VG70-F1
#
_entry.id   AF-A0A0J8VG70-F1
#
_cell.length_a   1.000
_cell.length_b   1.000
_cell.length_c   1.000
_cell.angle_alpha   90.00
_cell.angle_beta   90.00
_cell.angle_gamma   90.00
#
_symmetry.space_group_name_H-M   'P 1'
#
loop_
_entity.id
_entity.type
_entity.pdbx_description
1 polymer ?
#
loop_
_entity_poly.entity_id
_entity_poly.type
_entity_poly.pdbx_seq_one_letter_code
_entity_poly.pdbx_strand_id
1 'polypeptide(L)'
;MYKPCWMSVPLIVMLTACGGDDNSNATPDPKVDKKSLTFVGNVYDGPIADATVSVYAGTQLLASGKTNADGKYIINAGIDNTLFEKIKNQPITYRALRDDIILYQYDGKSLEEAFKKQQNSSLISNFSTVEYVLADVDQNNFVTDSEWKNYQTLDRNALEPQIMRYGVGLKAIIDYSASMAGFKNSTIWLRAVMDNMSWEEWFKLNNRAYTTAWDSLFNDKWFLENEAHRFNDIYAWETEFDSVVVPDNTPVLNNIIISGLPQRASIGDLVSPSIYGILSNGVSLDITSESNISVAPAGAIVVDGHKWRIKQAGKITVYAEHLGVEAVSEIIVSEDASLENIVLTGIDSRVTVGDQLQPVVSALWTDSTTTEVTSLASWSATPADAVSIDGDKLQVLKTGDITLTSTYQGATATVKFTADKAVLTSLQLGFNHREQYLEDQFTVIAEGVHHNNYIVDFSADAEWKSSNPEILESLGNGQFLSKGVGSATVTATLGELTASQEFDVVAKLMTISLNLPNNSVAKAETLQLTLNGEYNDGSVSVISEDTTWTSSNPEILAIDESGVATGIIEGDVVVTANHKDKALSENVKVIAAKIISSEPPFDLETLSGTMMLAEGGSYPYHFKFTRSNGKVYEFVAEQGGLDFEWSGFREAAVDESGIQIADNDEDKNRMRAVRAGDTKLKLQKVPVELQKIFAELGVDVSVGSSPQAVELSVNVADNADVYQWHKMARNANIPEDQELIQAIKDENTLYRFWQAEDSKNGPLFVTEITSAGESDPQEVALPTEDFKMLRNQMQATQYGYTFLLTANDHLSGVKREHKGYRYHLATGELTPVDMSFFRDNKVNLSSDAFYFTEAGNFLHLSSSYPNEVTVNLFDFETSTWAEQYKIYGEILQLPSSADEIAVLKRPSSDEYLTSPLLTIINLATLEVTEQELTYPGDSPFYCNIKQAISLAVREQLKNSGAGCLVSDAYNKNAQGYYLWDNIAELPKLHLFNHDDIPYRDDNYGVASVKSDGHVTFAAGRRNAFEGVDARHFEVAEIVTTEVDGSIVEQVASHTFDKSGKQMSGEYSTHKAIDGTQYTIANPNVPGELIAIFGHGTAVNKADGTWESDKFIYPFPAADMPAYHLGDTIVLTNETEYARGFQGYWQLQLRKPAVDPIDPVDPVEPTDPEPKPTPAQ
;
A
#
# COMPACT_ATOMS: atom_id res chain seq x y z
N MET A 1 -33.03 34.01 -53.76
CA MET A 1 -33.40 33.96 -52.34
C MET A 1 -32.18 34.35 -51.52
N TYR A 2 -31.91 35.65 -51.39
CA TYR A 2 -30.85 36.15 -50.51
C TYR A 2 -31.48 36.38 -49.14
N LYS A 3 -31.43 35.36 -48.28
CA LYS A 3 -31.71 35.56 -46.84
C LYS A 3 -30.60 36.45 -46.28
N PRO A 4 -30.90 37.45 -45.46
CA PRO A 4 -29.88 38.20 -44.75
C PRO A 4 -29.23 37.26 -43.72
N CYS A 5 -28.07 36.71 -44.05
CA CYS A 5 -27.25 35.97 -43.09
C CYS A 5 -26.74 36.98 -42.05
N TRP A 6 -27.16 36.79 -40.80
CA TRP A 6 -26.57 37.50 -39.67
C TRP A 6 -25.23 36.83 -39.38
N MET A 7 -24.12 37.53 -39.58
CA MET A 7 -22.77 37.06 -39.28
C MET A 7 -22.09 38.06 -38.37
N SER A 8 -21.60 37.60 -37.22
CA SER A 8 -20.85 38.39 -36.24
C SER A 8 -19.35 38.12 -36.36
N VAL A 9 -18.53 39.17 -36.48
CA VAL A 9 -17.07 39.10 -36.29
C VAL A 9 -16.75 39.69 -34.91
N PRO A 10 -16.49 38.88 -33.87
CA PRO A 10 -15.95 39.39 -32.61
C PRO A 10 -14.48 39.75 -32.83
N LEU A 11 -14.12 40.99 -32.50
CA LEU A 11 -12.77 41.51 -32.70
C LEU A 11 -12.20 41.99 -31.37
N ILE A 12 -11.38 41.15 -30.74
CA ILE A 12 -10.60 41.57 -29.57
C ILE A 12 -9.32 42.21 -30.07
N VAL A 13 -8.99 43.38 -29.51
CA VAL A 13 -7.69 44.00 -29.75
C VAL A 13 -7.01 44.30 -28.43
N MET A 14 -5.93 43.57 -28.14
CA MET A 14 -5.12 43.80 -26.95
C MET A 14 -3.88 44.66 -27.29
N LEU A 15 -3.65 45.70 -26.48
CA LEU A 15 -2.38 46.43 -26.41
C LEU A 15 -1.52 45.77 -25.32
N THR A 16 -0.35 45.25 -25.68
CA THR A 16 0.61 44.74 -24.68
C THR A 16 1.92 45.48 -24.84
N ALA A 17 2.34 46.24 -23.83
CA ALA A 17 3.69 46.78 -23.73
C ALA A 17 4.59 45.74 -23.06
N CYS A 18 4.99 44.68 -23.77
CA CYS A 18 5.95 43.72 -23.23
C CYS A 18 7.38 44.22 -23.48
N GLY A 19 8.10 44.54 -22.40
CA GLY A 19 9.53 44.75 -22.42
C GLY A 19 10.14 44.52 -21.03
N GLY A 20 10.76 43.35 -20.83
CA GLY A 20 11.73 43.11 -19.74
C GLY A 20 11.43 41.88 -18.88
N ASP A 21 12.35 40.92 -18.90
CA ASP A 21 12.35 39.63 -18.20
C ASP A 21 12.24 39.73 -16.66
N ASP A 22 11.75 38.65 -16.03
CA ASP A 22 11.58 38.41 -14.57
C ASP A 22 12.90 38.37 -13.75
N ASN A 23 13.88 39.22 -14.06
CA ASN A 23 15.08 39.38 -13.24
C ASN A 23 15.02 40.69 -12.45
N SER A 24 14.86 40.55 -11.13
CA SER A 24 14.72 41.62 -10.13
C SER A 24 15.97 42.52 -9.93
N ASN A 25 16.85 42.67 -10.93
CA ASN A 25 18.06 43.49 -10.82
C ASN A 25 18.62 44.05 -12.15
N ALA A 26 17.81 44.28 -13.18
CA ALA A 26 18.25 44.99 -14.38
C ALA A 26 17.74 46.44 -14.39
N THR A 27 18.63 47.40 -14.62
CA THR A 27 18.30 48.79 -14.98
C THR A 27 17.31 48.83 -16.15
N PRO A 28 16.36 49.80 -16.19
CA PRO A 28 15.33 49.88 -17.23
C PRO A 28 15.97 49.92 -18.62
N ASP A 29 15.63 48.93 -19.45
CA ASP A 29 16.06 48.85 -20.85
C ASP A 29 15.50 50.08 -21.62
N PRO A 30 16.26 50.76 -22.49
CA PRO A 30 15.81 51.98 -23.13
C PRO A 30 14.73 51.66 -24.18
N LYS A 31 13.49 52.02 -23.86
CA LYS A 31 12.35 52.28 -24.78
C LYS A 31 12.47 51.64 -26.16
N VAL A 32 11.89 50.45 -26.33
CA VAL A 32 11.49 50.00 -27.66
C VAL A 32 10.30 50.85 -28.10
N ASP A 33 10.47 51.67 -29.14
CA ASP A 33 9.55 52.73 -29.58
C ASP A 33 8.31 52.22 -30.37
N LYS A 34 7.88 50.97 -30.13
CA LYS A 34 6.81 50.27 -30.85
C LYS A 34 5.69 49.80 -29.91
N LYS A 35 4.45 50.13 -30.27
CA LYS A 35 3.21 49.62 -29.66
C LYS A 35 2.80 48.30 -30.32
N SER A 36 2.63 47.24 -29.55
CA SER A 36 2.15 45.96 -30.08
C SER A 36 0.64 45.86 -29.97
N LEU A 37 0.00 45.43 -31.06
CA LEU A 37 -1.44 45.23 -31.21
C LEU A 37 -1.73 43.80 -31.65
N THR A 38 -2.64 43.11 -30.96
CA THR A 38 -3.06 41.76 -31.33
C THR A 38 -4.51 41.78 -31.78
N PHE A 39 -4.82 41.32 -32.99
CA PHE A 39 -6.17 41.22 -33.56
C PHE A 39 -6.62 39.76 -33.58
N VAL A 40 -7.75 39.45 -32.96
CA VAL A 40 -8.31 38.08 -32.92
C VAL A 40 -9.75 38.09 -33.42
N GLY A 41 -10.15 37.09 -34.22
CA GLY A 41 -11.55 36.96 -34.68
C GLY A 41 -11.82 35.68 -35.49
N ASN A 42 -13.07 35.53 -35.96
CA ASN A 42 -13.53 34.39 -36.77
C ASN A 42 -14.21 34.85 -38.07
N VAL A 43 -13.98 34.14 -39.18
CA VAL A 43 -14.65 34.34 -40.48
C VAL A 43 -15.68 33.21 -40.67
N TYR A 44 -16.97 33.50 -40.41
CA TYR A 44 -18.06 32.50 -40.45
C TYR A 44 -18.60 32.28 -41.88
N ASP A 45 -18.16 31.21 -42.54
CA ASP A 45 -18.91 30.52 -43.62
C ASP A 45 -18.41 29.07 -43.77
N GLY A 46 -18.66 28.23 -42.75
CA GLY A 46 -18.15 26.85 -42.67
C GLY A 46 -16.64 26.77 -42.39
N PRO A 47 -16.02 25.57 -42.45
CA PRO A 47 -14.59 25.40 -42.17
C PRO A 47 -13.73 26.14 -43.21
N ILE A 48 -13.22 27.31 -42.83
CA ILE A 48 -12.42 28.18 -43.70
C ILE A 48 -10.95 28.20 -43.25
N ALA A 49 -10.20 27.13 -43.54
CA ALA A 49 -8.74 27.11 -43.41
C ALA A 49 -8.04 28.02 -44.43
N ASP A 50 -6.95 28.68 -44.07
CA ASP A 50 -6.04 29.38 -44.99
C ASP A 50 -6.60 30.64 -45.72
N ALA A 51 -7.70 31.24 -45.26
CA ALA A 51 -8.08 32.57 -45.73
C ALA A 51 -7.14 33.64 -45.14
N THR A 52 -6.61 34.53 -45.99
CA THR A 52 -5.75 35.64 -45.56
C THR A 52 -6.62 36.77 -45.04
N VAL A 53 -6.48 37.11 -43.77
CA VAL A 53 -7.08 38.28 -43.14
C VAL A 53 -6.02 39.37 -43.04
N SER A 54 -6.31 40.54 -43.60
CA SER A 54 -5.44 41.72 -43.59
C SER A 54 -6.14 42.89 -42.90
N VAL A 55 -5.41 43.59 -42.03
CA VAL A 55 -5.88 44.72 -41.20
C VAL A 55 -5.21 46.00 -41.65
N TYR A 56 -5.98 47.07 -41.87
CA TYR A 56 -5.48 48.37 -42.33
C TYR A 56 -5.99 49.51 -41.44
N ALA A 57 -5.21 50.59 -41.35
CA ALA A 57 -5.69 51.89 -40.89
C ALA A 57 -5.66 52.88 -42.06
N GLY A 58 -6.84 53.33 -42.50
CA GLY A 58 -6.98 54.01 -43.79
C GLY A 58 -6.53 53.07 -44.92
N THR A 59 -5.46 53.44 -45.63
CA THR A 59 -4.83 52.61 -46.67
C THR A 59 -3.56 51.88 -46.19
N GLN A 60 -3.12 52.12 -44.95
CA GLN A 60 -1.89 51.55 -44.41
C GLN A 60 -2.14 50.16 -43.84
N LEU A 61 -1.50 49.12 -44.39
CA LEU A 61 -1.55 47.77 -43.81
C LEU A 61 -0.83 47.77 -42.46
N LEU A 62 -1.53 47.29 -41.43
CA LEU A 62 -1.01 47.14 -40.07
C LEU A 62 -0.41 45.74 -39.87
N ALA A 63 -1.16 44.69 -40.23
CA ALA A 63 -0.70 43.30 -40.22
C ALA A 63 -1.66 42.39 -41.00
N SER A 64 -1.21 41.17 -41.31
CA SER A 64 -2.04 40.13 -41.93
C SER A 64 -1.69 38.74 -41.38
N GLY A 65 -2.65 37.81 -41.46
CA GLY A 65 -2.47 36.41 -41.06
C GLY A 65 -3.53 35.50 -41.64
N LYS A 66 -3.44 34.21 -41.33
CA LYS A 66 -4.28 33.17 -41.92
C LYS A 66 -5.30 32.64 -40.91
N THR A 67 -6.48 32.26 -41.38
CA THR A 67 -7.47 31.55 -40.57
C THR A 67 -7.11 30.08 -40.41
N ASN A 68 -7.42 29.49 -39.26
CA ASN A 68 -7.34 28.05 -39.02
C ASN A 68 -8.55 27.32 -39.63
N ALA A 69 -8.61 25.99 -39.48
CA ALA A 69 -9.66 25.15 -40.06
C ALA A 69 -11.09 25.55 -39.66
N ASP A 70 -11.27 26.17 -38.50
CA ASP A 70 -12.55 26.64 -37.99
C ASP A 70 -12.85 28.11 -38.36
N GLY A 71 -12.03 28.72 -39.22
CA GLY A 71 -12.17 30.11 -39.63
C GLY A 71 -11.63 31.14 -38.63
N LYS A 72 -10.94 30.72 -37.56
CA LYS A 72 -10.38 31.61 -36.52
C LYS A 72 -9.01 32.16 -36.88
N TYR A 73 -8.70 33.41 -36.54
CA TYR A 73 -7.38 34.02 -36.77
C TYR A 73 -6.89 34.82 -35.55
N ILE A 74 -5.56 34.90 -35.39
CA ILE A 74 -4.84 35.76 -34.43
C ILE A 74 -3.70 36.45 -35.20
N ILE A 75 -3.61 37.77 -35.17
CA ILE A 75 -2.65 38.57 -35.94
C ILE A 75 -2.01 39.63 -35.03
N ASN A 76 -0.69 39.63 -34.92
CA ASN A 76 0.05 40.63 -34.12
C ASN A 76 0.70 41.69 -35.03
N ALA A 77 0.61 42.97 -34.65
CA ALA A 77 1.17 44.11 -35.35
C ALA A 77 2.02 44.96 -34.38
N GLY A 78 3.29 45.20 -34.71
CA GLY A 78 4.13 46.17 -33.98
C GLY A 78 4.15 47.51 -34.70
N ILE A 79 3.56 48.55 -34.08
CA ILE A 79 3.36 49.89 -34.65
C ILE A 79 4.20 50.92 -33.91
N ASP A 80 5.12 51.60 -34.58
CA ASP A 80 5.89 52.69 -33.96
C ASP A 80 5.00 53.79 -33.37
N ASN A 81 5.40 54.38 -32.24
CA ASN A 81 4.64 55.44 -31.55
C ASN A 81 4.24 56.61 -32.46
N THR A 82 5.15 57.03 -33.35
CA THR A 82 4.88 58.09 -34.33
C THR A 82 3.91 57.68 -35.43
N LEU A 83 3.83 56.38 -35.77
CA LEU A 83 2.84 55.85 -36.69
C LEU A 83 1.47 55.74 -36.00
N PHE A 84 1.44 55.27 -34.74
CA PHE A 84 0.23 55.20 -33.92
C PHE A 84 -0.48 56.55 -33.81
N GLU A 85 0.25 57.62 -33.49
CA GLU A 85 -0.31 58.97 -33.38
C GLU A 85 -0.90 59.49 -34.70
N LYS A 86 -0.41 59.02 -35.85
CA LYS A 86 -0.94 59.38 -37.17
C LYS A 86 -2.19 58.58 -37.56
N ILE A 87 -2.27 57.32 -37.12
CA ILE A 87 -3.34 56.41 -37.53
C ILE A 87 -4.50 56.32 -36.53
N LYS A 88 -4.34 56.80 -35.28
CA LYS A 88 -5.37 56.71 -34.22
C LYS A 88 -6.72 57.32 -34.60
N ASN A 89 -6.73 58.27 -35.55
CA ASN A 89 -7.93 58.93 -36.05
C ASN A 89 -8.37 58.44 -37.45
N GLN A 90 -7.68 57.44 -38.02
CA GLN A 90 -8.03 56.84 -39.32
C GLN A 90 -9.00 55.66 -39.12
N PRO A 91 -9.86 55.36 -40.10
CA PRO A 91 -10.75 54.20 -40.04
C PRO A 91 -9.95 52.90 -40.13
N ILE A 92 -10.22 51.97 -39.22
CA ILE A 92 -9.63 50.62 -39.30
C ILE A 92 -10.49 49.77 -40.25
N THR A 93 -9.89 49.22 -41.29
CA THR A 93 -10.55 48.38 -42.29
C THR A 93 -9.95 46.98 -42.31
N TYR A 94 -10.76 45.98 -42.66
CA TYR A 94 -10.35 44.58 -42.69
C TYR A 94 -10.72 43.96 -44.03
N ARG A 95 -9.87 43.07 -44.54
CA ARG A 95 -10.14 42.31 -45.75
C ARG A 95 -9.75 40.85 -45.56
N ALA A 96 -10.70 39.94 -45.73
CA ALA A 96 -10.49 38.50 -45.76
C ALA A 96 -10.57 37.99 -47.21
N LEU A 97 -9.50 37.33 -47.67
CA LEU A 97 -9.34 36.83 -49.03
C LEU A 97 -8.99 35.34 -49.02
N ARG A 98 -9.57 34.58 -49.94
CA ARG A 98 -9.10 33.24 -50.29
C ARG A 98 -9.03 33.13 -51.81
N ASP A 99 -7.85 32.82 -52.34
CA ASP A 99 -7.60 32.64 -53.78
C ASP A 99 -8.19 33.78 -54.63
N ASP A 100 -7.86 35.02 -54.23
CA ASP A 100 -8.31 36.29 -54.82
C ASP A 100 -9.82 36.61 -54.70
N ILE A 101 -10.61 35.75 -54.07
CA ILE A 101 -12.02 36.01 -53.75
C ILE A 101 -12.08 36.77 -52.42
N ILE A 102 -12.67 37.98 -52.44
CA ILE A 102 -12.98 38.72 -51.22
C ILE A 102 -14.14 37.99 -50.52
N LEU A 103 -13.81 37.28 -49.46
CA LEU A 103 -14.79 36.62 -48.61
C LEU A 103 -15.53 37.66 -47.76
N TYR A 104 -14.81 38.68 -47.29
CA TYR A 104 -15.38 39.77 -46.51
C TYR A 104 -14.49 41.01 -46.58
N GLN A 105 -15.11 42.19 -46.63
CA GLN A 105 -14.43 43.47 -46.48
C GLN A 105 -15.26 44.39 -45.59
N TYR A 106 -14.62 44.91 -44.54
CA TYR A 106 -15.20 45.90 -43.63
C TYR A 106 -14.48 47.23 -43.79
N ASP A 107 -15.19 48.23 -44.27
CA ASP A 107 -14.68 49.59 -44.49
C ASP A 107 -15.05 50.49 -43.31
N GLY A 108 -14.45 50.24 -42.13
CA GLY A 108 -14.79 50.84 -40.84
C GLY A 108 -14.85 52.38 -40.77
N LYS A 109 -15.32 52.88 -39.62
CA LYS A 109 -15.26 54.31 -39.24
C LYS A 109 -14.03 54.57 -38.36
N SER A 110 -13.66 55.85 -38.15
CA SER A 110 -12.56 56.16 -37.24
C SER A 110 -12.88 55.69 -35.82
N LEU A 111 -11.84 55.36 -35.05
CA LEU A 111 -11.98 54.84 -33.70
C LEU A 111 -12.81 55.78 -32.82
N GLU A 112 -12.64 57.10 -32.99
CA GLU A 112 -13.37 58.13 -32.25
C GLU A 112 -14.86 58.26 -32.65
N GLU A 113 -15.21 58.03 -33.92
CA GLU A 113 -16.60 58.13 -34.39
C GLU A 113 -17.47 56.94 -33.96
N ALA A 114 -16.87 55.77 -33.78
CA ALA A 114 -17.57 54.59 -33.26
C ALA A 114 -18.14 54.84 -31.86
N PHE A 115 -17.45 55.64 -31.05
CA PHE A 115 -17.86 55.95 -29.67
C PHE A 115 -18.97 57.01 -29.55
N LYS A 116 -19.23 57.84 -30.57
CA LYS A 116 -20.10 59.02 -30.46
C LYS A 116 -21.55 58.86 -30.94
N LYS A 117 -21.96 57.74 -31.58
CA LYS A 117 -23.34 57.55 -32.07
C LYS A 117 -24.03 56.29 -31.50
N GLN A 118 -24.93 56.50 -30.54
CA GLN A 118 -25.79 55.49 -29.87
C GLN A 118 -26.80 54.72 -30.75
N GLN A 119 -26.78 54.83 -32.09
CA GLN A 119 -27.81 54.24 -32.97
C GLN A 119 -27.25 53.60 -34.25
N ASN A 120 -26.27 52.71 -34.14
CA ASN A 120 -25.86 51.88 -35.28
C ASN A 120 -26.15 50.40 -34.99
N SER A 121 -27.30 49.94 -35.48
CA SER A 121 -27.77 48.55 -35.46
C SER A 121 -27.12 47.67 -36.53
N SER A 122 -25.81 47.86 -36.78
CA SER A 122 -25.01 46.93 -37.57
C SER A 122 -24.24 46.02 -36.62
N LEU A 123 -24.49 44.71 -36.70
CA LEU A 123 -23.82 43.61 -35.99
C LEU A 123 -22.30 43.61 -36.20
N ILE A 124 -21.61 44.59 -35.62
CA ILE A 124 -20.31 44.36 -35.02
C ILE A 124 -20.69 43.75 -33.67
N SER A 125 -20.40 42.46 -33.45
CA SER A 125 -20.70 41.87 -32.14
C SER A 125 -20.05 42.74 -31.07
N ASN A 126 -20.84 43.17 -30.10
CA ASN A 126 -20.45 44.09 -29.03
C ASN A 126 -19.31 43.55 -28.13
N PHE A 127 -18.65 42.47 -28.50
CA PHE A 127 -17.36 42.05 -27.96
C PHE A 127 -16.17 42.86 -28.49
N SER A 128 -16.32 43.67 -29.55
CA SER A 128 -15.17 44.35 -30.16
C SER A 128 -14.82 45.75 -29.66
N THR A 129 -15.14 46.07 -28.41
CA THR A 129 -14.75 47.38 -27.85
C THR A 129 -14.29 47.33 -26.40
N VAL A 130 -14.31 46.17 -25.74
CA VAL A 130 -14.08 46.08 -24.29
C VAL A 130 -12.69 45.55 -23.90
N GLU A 131 -11.77 45.31 -24.84
CA GLU A 131 -10.39 44.97 -24.48
C GLU A 131 -9.33 45.98 -24.91
N TYR A 132 -9.70 47.26 -25.06
CA TYR A 132 -8.69 48.27 -25.38
C TYR A 132 -8.14 49.09 -24.21
N VAL A 133 -8.49 48.85 -22.95
CA VAL A 133 -7.95 49.73 -21.88
C VAL A 133 -7.64 49.03 -20.56
N LEU A 134 -6.80 48.00 -20.61
CA LEU A 134 -5.78 47.82 -19.56
C LEU A 134 -4.51 48.58 -19.99
N ALA A 135 -4.68 49.86 -20.31
CA ALA A 135 -3.55 50.78 -20.38
C ALA A 135 -3.34 51.28 -18.95
N ASP A 136 -2.31 50.72 -18.31
CA ASP A 136 -1.70 51.11 -17.04
C ASP A 136 -1.95 50.19 -15.83
N VAL A 137 -1.63 48.90 -15.97
CA VAL A 137 -1.49 48.00 -14.81
C VAL A 137 -0.07 48.08 -14.22
N ASP A 138 0.84 48.80 -14.90
CA ASP A 138 2.29 48.84 -14.69
C ASP A 138 2.86 50.25 -14.40
N GLN A 139 2.01 51.26 -14.15
CA GLN A 139 2.36 52.64 -13.76
C GLN A 139 3.25 53.44 -14.75
N ASN A 140 2.97 53.37 -16.05
CA ASN A 140 3.72 54.03 -17.10
C ASN A 140 3.04 55.28 -17.71
N ASN A 141 1.96 55.83 -17.11
CA ASN A 141 1.32 57.10 -17.51
C ASN A 141 0.84 57.13 -18.99
N PHE A 142 0.21 56.04 -19.45
CA PHE A 142 -0.22 55.89 -20.84
C PHE A 142 -1.52 56.64 -21.20
N VAL A 143 -2.36 57.00 -20.23
CA VAL A 143 -3.62 57.76 -20.40
C VAL A 143 -3.72 58.79 -19.28
N THR A 144 -4.22 59.99 -19.54
CA THR A 144 -4.37 60.99 -18.46
C THR A 144 -5.53 60.65 -17.53
N ASP A 145 -5.46 61.01 -16.25
CA ASP A 145 -6.52 60.77 -15.25
C ASP A 145 -7.92 61.28 -15.69
N SER A 146 -7.94 62.38 -16.46
CA SER A 146 -9.18 62.95 -16.98
C SER A 146 -9.77 62.13 -18.14
N GLU A 147 -8.91 61.59 -19.01
CA GLU A 147 -9.33 60.68 -20.06
C GLU A 147 -9.82 59.36 -19.44
N TRP A 148 -9.11 58.85 -18.42
CA TRP A 148 -9.49 57.66 -17.67
C TRP A 148 -10.87 57.77 -17.03
N LYS A 149 -11.17 58.89 -16.34
CA LYS A 149 -12.49 59.14 -15.75
C LYS A 149 -13.63 59.22 -16.79
N ASN A 150 -13.36 59.81 -17.94
CA ASN A 150 -14.34 59.88 -19.02
C ASN A 150 -14.61 58.51 -19.62
N TYR A 151 -13.58 57.66 -19.76
CA TYR A 151 -13.73 56.28 -20.24
C TYR A 151 -14.55 55.43 -19.27
N GLN A 152 -14.26 55.50 -17.96
CA GLN A 152 -15.02 54.78 -16.93
C GLN A 152 -16.52 55.13 -16.93
N THR A 153 -16.88 56.39 -17.23
CA THR A 153 -18.27 56.84 -17.25
C THR A 153 -19.02 56.35 -18.51
N LEU A 154 -18.32 56.24 -19.65
CA LEU A 154 -18.86 55.69 -20.89
C LEU A 154 -19.02 54.16 -20.83
N ASP A 155 -18.11 53.49 -20.15
CA ASP A 155 -18.07 52.03 -19.98
C ASP A 155 -19.20 51.51 -19.08
N ARG A 156 -19.46 52.19 -17.94
CA ARG A 156 -20.49 51.82 -16.96
C ARG A 156 -21.91 51.75 -17.55
N ASN A 157 -22.25 52.66 -18.47
CA ASN A 157 -23.55 52.69 -19.15
C ASN A 157 -23.72 51.59 -20.22
N ALA A 158 -22.62 50.96 -20.68
CA ALA A 158 -22.64 49.87 -21.65
C ALA A 158 -22.52 48.48 -20.99
N LEU A 159 -21.84 48.39 -19.83
CA LEU A 159 -21.63 47.16 -19.06
C LEU A 159 -22.91 46.66 -18.36
N GLU A 160 -23.74 47.52 -17.77
CA GLU A 160 -24.94 47.10 -17.03
C GLU A 160 -25.92 46.23 -17.86
N PRO A 161 -26.28 46.57 -19.12
CA PRO A 161 -27.12 45.72 -19.97
C PRO A 161 -26.40 44.47 -20.51
N GLN A 162 -25.06 44.47 -20.59
CA GLN A 162 -24.27 43.34 -21.09
C GLN A 162 -24.00 42.30 -20.00
N ILE A 163 -23.74 42.73 -18.76
CA ILE A 163 -23.65 41.88 -17.57
C ILE A 163 -24.98 41.12 -17.39
N MET A 164 -26.11 41.78 -17.61
CA MET A 164 -27.45 41.15 -17.59
C MET A 164 -27.64 40.07 -18.67
N ARG A 165 -27.06 40.23 -19.87
CA ARG A 165 -27.08 39.18 -20.91
C ARG A 165 -26.05 38.08 -20.66
N TYR A 166 -24.92 38.41 -20.03
CA TYR A 166 -23.84 37.47 -19.72
C TYR A 166 -24.20 36.60 -18.51
N GLY A 167 -24.94 37.10 -17.52
CA GLY A 167 -25.48 36.31 -16.41
C GLY A 167 -26.51 35.26 -16.86
N VAL A 168 -27.35 35.60 -17.86
CA VAL A 168 -28.29 34.64 -18.49
C VAL A 168 -27.54 33.65 -19.41
N GLY A 169 -26.44 34.07 -20.03
CA GLY A 169 -25.56 33.23 -20.85
C GLY A 169 -24.66 32.29 -20.04
N LEU A 170 -24.18 32.70 -18.87
CA LEU A 170 -23.41 31.86 -17.93
C LEU A 170 -24.28 30.72 -17.38
N LYS A 171 -25.57 30.97 -17.13
CA LYS A 171 -26.54 29.91 -16.80
C LYS A 171 -26.65 28.84 -17.89
N ALA A 172 -26.52 29.21 -19.17
CA ALA A 172 -26.54 28.27 -20.30
C ALA A 172 -25.17 27.62 -20.61
N ILE A 173 -24.07 28.15 -20.06
CA ILE A 173 -22.71 27.60 -20.17
C ILE A 173 -22.40 26.66 -18.99
N ILE A 174 -22.99 26.89 -17.80
CA ILE A 174 -22.92 25.97 -16.66
C ILE A 174 -23.53 24.60 -17.00
N ASP A 175 -24.44 24.53 -17.98
CA ASP A 175 -24.93 23.27 -18.57
C ASP A 175 -23.83 22.46 -19.32
N TYR A 176 -22.59 22.96 -19.52
CA TYR A 176 -21.50 22.22 -20.15
C TYR A 176 -20.07 22.64 -19.69
N SER A 177 -19.46 21.84 -18.80
CA SER A 177 -17.99 21.61 -18.59
C SER A 177 -17.07 22.63 -17.83
N ALA A 178 -16.74 22.25 -16.58
CA ALA A 178 -15.42 22.13 -15.91
C ALA A 178 -14.49 23.33 -15.47
N SER A 179 -14.23 23.33 -14.13
CA SER A 179 -12.96 23.54 -13.36
C SER A 179 -12.33 24.94 -13.11
N MET A 180 -11.87 25.14 -11.87
CA MET A 180 -11.70 26.43 -11.18
C MET A 180 -10.24 26.82 -10.84
N ALA A 181 -9.29 26.65 -11.77
CA ALA A 181 -7.89 27.05 -11.54
C ALA A 181 -7.58 28.52 -11.94
N GLY A 182 -8.49 29.21 -12.63
CA GLY A 182 -8.27 30.58 -13.15
C GLY A 182 -8.74 31.73 -12.24
N PHE A 183 -9.34 31.45 -11.08
CA PHE A 183 -10.19 32.43 -10.37
C PHE A 183 -9.51 33.30 -9.30
N LYS A 184 -8.21 33.14 -9.03
CA LYS A 184 -7.54 33.94 -7.99
C LYS A 184 -7.27 35.41 -8.37
N ASN A 185 -7.35 35.78 -9.65
CA ASN A 185 -7.14 37.16 -10.12
C ASN A 185 -8.44 37.93 -10.44
N SER A 186 -9.60 37.26 -10.50
CA SER A 186 -10.90 37.93 -10.77
C SER A 186 -11.57 38.51 -9.53
N THR A 187 -11.11 38.16 -8.32
CA THR A 187 -11.62 38.70 -7.04
C THR A 187 -11.27 40.18 -6.78
N ILE A 188 -10.29 40.74 -7.49
CA ILE A 188 -9.96 42.19 -7.38
C ILE A 188 -10.92 43.02 -8.25
N TRP A 189 -11.33 42.50 -9.41
CA TRP A 189 -12.30 43.15 -10.29
C TRP A 189 -13.74 43.04 -9.76
N LEU A 190 -14.11 41.88 -9.17
CA LEU A 190 -15.40 41.69 -8.48
C LEU A 190 -15.59 42.66 -7.31
N ARG A 191 -14.53 42.97 -6.55
CA ARG A 191 -14.59 43.96 -5.45
C ARG A 191 -14.67 45.41 -5.93
N ALA A 192 -14.28 45.71 -7.17
CA ALA A 192 -14.36 47.05 -7.75
C ALA A 192 -15.74 47.37 -8.37
N VAL A 193 -16.55 46.35 -8.67
CA VAL A 193 -17.94 46.50 -9.17
C VAL A 193 -18.96 46.65 -8.03
N MET A 194 -18.56 46.48 -6.77
CA MET A 194 -19.39 46.73 -5.58
C MET A 194 -19.54 48.23 -5.25
N ASP A 195 -20.05 49.03 -6.20
CA ASP A 195 -20.63 50.34 -5.90
C ASP A 195 -22.16 50.21 -5.84
N ASN A 196 -22.72 50.61 -4.70
CA ASN A 196 -23.70 49.83 -3.94
C ASN A 196 -25.18 50.02 -4.34
N MET A 197 -25.50 50.76 -5.41
CA MET A 197 -26.90 51.13 -5.72
C MET A 197 -27.54 50.33 -6.85
N SER A 198 -26.87 50.13 -7.99
CA SER A 198 -27.48 49.47 -9.15
C SER A 198 -27.70 47.96 -8.95
N TRP A 199 -26.78 47.30 -8.24
CA TRP A 199 -26.89 45.88 -7.91
C TRP A 199 -27.97 45.64 -6.85
N GLU A 200 -28.07 46.52 -5.85
CA GLU A 200 -29.13 46.47 -4.84
C GLU A 200 -30.53 46.68 -5.45
N GLU A 201 -30.70 47.62 -6.38
CA GLU A 201 -31.98 47.87 -7.07
C GLU A 201 -32.41 46.69 -7.94
N TRP A 202 -31.48 46.03 -8.64
CA TRP A 202 -31.77 44.85 -9.44
C TRP A 202 -32.09 43.61 -8.58
N PHE A 203 -31.32 43.37 -7.52
CA PHE A 203 -31.55 42.28 -6.57
C PHE A 203 -32.92 42.42 -5.91
N LYS A 204 -33.29 43.62 -5.45
CA LYS A 204 -34.60 43.90 -4.82
C LYS A 204 -35.80 43.64 -5.75
N LEU A 205 -35.66 43.91 -7.06
CA LEU A 205 -36.73 43.68 -8.04
C LEU A 205 -36.92 42.20 -8.43
N ASN A 206 -35.89 41.37 -8.28
CA ASN A 206 -35.89 39.97 -8.70
C ASN A 206 -35.79 38.97 -7.53
N ASN A 207 -35.70 39.49 -6.29
CA ASN A 207 -35.42 38.75 -5.06
C ASN A 207 -36.32 37.53 -4.88
N ARG A 208 -37.64 37.64 -5.07
CA ARG A 208 -38.56 36.48 -4.88
C ARG A 208 -38.38 35.37 -5.91
N ALA A 209 -38.13 35.71 -7.18
CA ALA A 209 -37.96 34.71 -8.22
C ALA A 209 -36.59 34.03 -8.11
N TYR A 210 -35.60 34.78 -7.62
CA TYR A 210 -34.26 34.28 -7.37
C TYR A 210 -34.19 33.44 -6.10
N THR A 211 -34.73 33.89 -4.95
CA THR A 211 -34.80 33.04 -3.74
C THR A 211 -35.63 31.80 -3.97
N THR A 212 -36.77 31.87 -4.66
CA THR A 212 -37.54 30.63 -4.94
C THR A 212 -36.74 29.67 -5.84
N ALA A 213 -35.98 30.17 -6.81
CA ALA A 213 -35.13 29.34 -7.66
C ALA A 213 -33.84 28.88 -6.96
N TRP A 214 -33.30 29.66 -6.02
CA TRP A 214 -32.12 29.41 -5.19
C TRP A 214 -32.44 28.41 -4.10
N ASP A 215 -33.52 28.63 -3.34
CA ASP A 215 -34.09 27.70 -2.37
C ASP A 215 -34.51 26.39 -3.05
N SER A 216 -35.01 26.43 -4.30
CA SER A 216 -35.29 25.21 -5.07
C SER A 216 -34.03 24.49 -5.57
N LEU A 217 -32.91 25.22 -5.75
CA LEU A 217 -31.62 24.65 -6.16
C LEU A 217 -31.01 23.82 -5.03
N PHE A 218 -31.12 24.29 -3.79
CA PHE A 218 -30.57 23.63 -2.59
C PHE A 218 -31.58 22.71 -1.88
N ASN A 219 -32.88 22.80 -2.17
CA ASN A 219 -33.87 21.80 -1.74
C ASN A 219 -33.96 20.57 -2.66
N ASP A 220 -33.31 20.59 -3.84
CA ASP A 220 -33.23 19.44 -4.74
C ASP A 220 -32.02 18.57 -4.34
N LYS A 221 -32.27 17.49 -3.58
CA LYS A 221 -31.21 16.60 -3.11
C LYS A 221 -30.41 15.94 -4.23
N TRP A 222 -30.98 15.77 -5.42
CA TRP A 222 -30.23 15.29 -6.59
C TRP A 222 -29.05 16.20 -6.94
N PHE A 223 -29.23 17.52 -6.81
CA PHE A 223 -28.18 18.52 -7.03
C PHE A 223 -27.10 18.43 -5.95
N LEU A 224 -27.49 18.32 -4.68
CA LEU A 224 -26.56 18.18 -3.56
C LEU A 224 -25.74 16.88 -3.67
N GLU A 225 -26.39 15.75 -3.95
CA GLU A 225 -25.76 14.43 -4.00
C GLU A 225 -24.85 14.24 -5.22
N ASN A 226 -25.21 14.80 -6.39
CA ASN A 226 -24.40 14.63 -7.61
C ASN A 226 -23.34 15.72 -7.81
N GLU A 227 -23.49 16.93 -7.27
CA GLU A 227 -22.54 18.03 -7.51
C GLU A 227 -21.67 18.41 -6.30
N ALA A 228 -21.93 17.86 -5.09
CA ALA A 228 -21.15 18.13 -3.87
C ALA A 228 -19.63 17.93 -4.08
N HIS A 229 -19.23 16.92 -4.85
CA HIS A 229 -17.83 16.62 -5.13
C HIS A 229 -17.07 17.72 -5.91
N ARG A 230 -17.78 18.72 -6.45
CA ARG A 230 -17.20 19.83 -7.22
C ARG A 230 -17.01 21.10 -6.37
N PHE A 231 -17.53 21.11 -5.15
CA PHE A 231 -17.38 22.17 -4.16
C PHE A 231 -16.56 21.61 -2.99
N ASN A 232 -15.59 22.37 -2.48
CA ASN A 232 -14.76 21.89 -1.35
C ASN A 232 -15.56 21.80 -0.04
N ASP A 233 -16.61 22.62 0.09
CA ASP A 233 -17.55 22.64 1.20
C ASP A 233 -18.82 23.33 0.69
N ILE A 234 -19.83 22.53 0.33
CA ILE A 234 -21.09 23.03 -0.24
C ILE A 234 -21.88 23.83 0.80
N TYR A 235 -21.77 23.44 2.08
CA TYR A 235 -22.42 24.13 3.19
C TYR A 235 -21.74 25.48 3.44
N ALA A 236 -20.41 25.56 3.40
CA ALA A 236 -19.72 26.85 3.44
C ALA A 236 -20.00 27.70 2.19
N TRP A 237 -20.23 27.13 1.01
CA TRP A 237 -20.59 27.89 -0.19
C TRP A 237 -22.01 28.48 -0.09
N GLU A 238 -22.98 27.68 0.39
CA GLU A 238 -24.33 28.11 0.76
C GLU A 238 -24.26 29.20 1.84
N THR A 239 -23.48 28.98 2.90
CA THR A 239 -23.31 29.92 4.02
C THR A 239 -22.56 31.18 3.59
N GLU A 240 -21.56 31.12 2.71
CA GLU A 240 -20.71 32.24 2.24
C GLU A 240 -21.49 33.16 1.27
N PHE A 241 -22.50 32.62 0.55
CA PHE A 241 -23.43 33.41 -0.26
C PHE A 241 -24.71 33.84 0.48
N ASP A 242 -25.18 33.06 1.46
CA ASP A 242 -26.19 33.50 2.45
C ASP A 242 -25.63 34.60 3.37
N SER A 243 -24.30 34.67 3.51
CA SER A 243 -23.57 35.69 4.26
C SER A 243 -22.93 36.76 3.38
N VAL A 244 -23.48 37.02 2.17
CA VAL A 244 -23.43 38.39 1.64
C VAL A 244 -24.20 39.25 2.64
N VAL A 245 -23.43 39.79 3.59
CA VAL A 245 -23.89 40.72 4.60
C VAL A 245 -24.55 41.86 3.86
N VAL A 246 -25.89 41.90 3.93
CA VAL A 246 -26.65 43.14 3.84
C VAL A 246 -25.90 44.13 4.73
N PRO A 247 -25.31 45.21 4.20
CA PRO A 247 -24.85 46.28 5.06
C PRO A 247 -26.07 46.63 5.89
N ASP A 248 -25.94 46.51 7.21
CA ASP A 248 -27.03 46.69 8.15
C ASP A 248 -27.53 48.13 8.06
N ASN A 249 -28.40 48.33 7.09
CA ASN A 249 -29.20 49.49 6.87
C ASN A 249 -30.60 48.91 6.85
N THR A 250 -31.15 48.66 8.05
CA THR A 250 -32.60 48.58 8.22
C THR A 250 -33.21 49.65 7.32
N PRO A 251 -33.99 49.28 6.29
CA PRO A 251 -34.48 50.25 5.32
C PRO A 251 -35.22 51.32 6.09
N VAL A 252 -34.65 52.52 6.13
CA VAL A 252 -35.27 53.63 6.84
C VAL A 252 -36.38 54.17 5.95
N LEU A 253 -37.50 54.54 6.55
CA LEU A 253 -38.59 55.17 5.83
C LEU A 253 -38.07 56.46 5.18
N ASN A 254 -38.04 56.50 3.85
CA ASN A 254 -37.49 57.61 3.08
C ASN A 254 -38.57 58.61 2.69
N ASN A 255 -39.74 58.10 2.28
CA ASN A 255 -40.92 58.92 1.96
C ASN A 255 -42.21 58.17 2.33
N ILE A 256 -43.32 58.87 2.49
CA ILE A 256 -44.65 58.27 2.52
C ILE A 256 -45.53 58.89 1.43
N ILE A 257 -46.45 58.14 0.85
CA ILE A 257 -47.39 58.62 -0.18
C ILE A 257 -48.82 58.23 0.21
N ILE A 258 -49.78 59.12 -0.05
CA ILE A 258 -51.21 58.86 0.17
C ILE A 258 -51.84 58.51 -1.18
N SER A 259 -52.37 57.30 -1.30
CA SER A 259 -53.13 56.79 -2.46
C SER A 259 -54.59 56.56 -2.09
N GLY A 260 -55.45 56.28 -3.07
CA GLY A 260 -56.87 55.95 -2.84
C GLY A 260 -57.80 57.13 -2.52
N LEU A 261 -57.30 58.37 -2.61
CA LEU A 261 -58.10 59.58 -2.47
C LEU A 261 -58.40 60.21 -3.85
N PRO A 262 -59.66 60.53 -4.16
CA PRO A 262 -60.00 61.28 -5.36
C PRO A 262 -59.62 62.76 -5.21
N GLN A 263 -59.27 63.44 -6.30
CA GLN A 263 -59.04 64.89 -6.28
C GLN A 263 -60.30 65.70 -5.92
N ARG A 264 -61.49 65.15 -6.22
CA ARG A 264 -62.81 65.74 -5.91
C ARG A 264 -63.78 64.67 -5.43
N ALA A 265 -64.64 65.03 -4.48
CA ALA A 265 -65.69 64.15 -3.93
C ALA A 265 -66.87 64.95 -3.38
N SER A 266 -67.97 64.29 -3.03
CA SER A 266 -69.17 64.87 -2.43
C SER A 266 -69.28 64.57 -0.92
N ILE A 267 -70.08 65.36 -0.20
CA ILE A 267 -70.47 65.03 1.17
C ILE A 267 -71.19 63.67 1.17
N GLY A 268 -70.72 62.74 1.99
CA GLY A 268 -71.27 61.40 2.15
C GLY A 268 -70.45 60.28 1.48
N ASP A 269 -69.54 60.62 0.56
CA ASP A 269 -68.68 59.66 -0.13
C ASP A 269 -67.78 58.90 0.83
N LEU A 270 -67.54 57.64 0.51
CA LEU A 270 -66.64 56.74 1.23
C LEU A 270 -65.34 56.60 0.44
N VAL A 271 -64.30 57.30 0.88
CA VAL A 271 -62.94 57.20 0.31
C VAL A 271 -62.13 56.18 1.12
N SER A 272 -61.22 55.45 0.51
CA SER A 272 -60.40 54.44 1.21
C SER A 272 -58.93 54.74 0.96
N PRO A 273 -58.34 55.67 1.73
CA PRO A 273 -56.95 56.02 1.53
C PRO A 273 -56.04 54.90 2.01
N SER A 274 -54.97 54.68 1.25
CA SER A 274 -53.84 53.85 1.64
C SER A 274 -52.59 54.70 1.73
N ILE A 275 -51.83 54.57 2.81
CA ILE A 275 -50.56 55.25 3.01
C ILE A 275 -49.47 54.24 2.79
N TYR A 276 -48.62 54.52 1.80
CA TYR A 276 -47.50 53.67 1.47
C TYR A 276 -46.19 54.31 1.91
N GLY A 277 -45.43 53.61 2.72
CA GLY A 277 -44.08 53.97 3.10
C GLY A 277 -43.10 53.48 2.06
N ILE A 278 -42.41 54.41 1.41
CA ILE A 278 -41.29 54.14 0.53
C ILE A 278 -40.03 54.12 1.38
N LEU A 279 -39.50 52.92 1.56
CA LEU A 279 -38.25 52.71 2.27
C LEU A 279 -37.06 53.19 1.43
N SER A 280 -35.90 53.40 2.07
CA SER A 280 -34.65 53.80 1.40
C SER A 280 -34.18 52.84 0.31
N ASN A 281 -34.74 51.63 0.29
CA ASN A 281 -34.50 50.59 -0.70
C ASN A 281 -35.55 50.56 -1.84
N GLY A 282 -36.47 51.53 -1.90
CA GLY A 282 -37.52 51.64 -2.91
C GLY A 282 -38.74 50.74 -2.68
N VAL A 283 -38.72 49.88 -1.66
CA VAL A 283 -39.88 49.04 -1.30
C VAL A 283 -41.00 49.90 -0.75
N SER A 284 -42.18 49.74 -1.32
CA SER A 284 -43.43 50.34 -0.86
C SER A 284 -44.11 49.39 0.14
N LEU A 285 -44.29 49.83 1.38
CA LEU A 285 -45.03 49.11 2.43
C LEU A 285 -46.35 49.81 2.69
N ASP A 286 -47.46 49.08 2.75
CA ASP A 286 -48.72 49.66 3.25
C ASP A 286 -48.60 49.88 4.77
N ILE A 287 -48.49 51.13 5.17
CA ILE A 287 -48.35 51.57 6.56
C ILE A 287 -49.62 52.32 7.02
N THR A 288 -50.76 52.09 6.35
CA THR A 288 -52.01 52.82 6.61
C THR A 288 -52.46 52.73 8.06
N SER A 289 -52.37 51.54 8.67
CA SER A 289 -52.74 51.36 10.09
C SER A 289 -51.69 51.87 11.09
N GLU A 290 -50.48 52.14 10.61
CA GLU A 290 -49.32 52.52 11.44
C GLU A 290 -49.03 54.03 11.36
N SER A 291 -49.62 54.72 10.40
CA SER A 291 -49.45 56.16 10.19
C SER A 291 -50.42 56.96 11.07
N ASN A 292 -49.93 58.07 11.63
CA ASN A 292 -50.77 59.08 12.25
C ASN A 292 -51.43 59.91 11.16
N ILE A 293 -52.75 59.92 11.15
CA ILE A 293 -53.54 60.62 10.12
C ILE A 293 -54.33 61.73 10.77
N SER A 294 -54.25 62.93 10.20
CA SER A 294 -55.11 64.05 10.58
C SER A 294 -55.73 64.71 9.35
N VAL A 295 -56.87 65.39 9.56
CA VAL A 295 -57.66 66.00 8.49
C VAL A 295 -57.99 67.43 8.88
N ALA A 296 -57.78 68.37 7.95
CA ALA A 296 -58.16 69.77 8.10
C ALA A 296 -59.24 70.16 7.07
N PRO A 297 -60.34 70.82 7.47
CA PRO A 297 -60.72 71.17 8.86
C PRO A 297 -61.09 69.93 9.68
N ALA A 298 -60.86 70.00 11.00
CA ALA A 298 -61.13 68.88 11.92
C ALA A 298 -62.62 68.50 11.89
N GLY A 299 -62.92 67.21 11.70
CA GLY A 299 -64.29 66.69 11.54
C GLY A 299 -64.83 66.66 10.11
N ALA A 300 -64.05 67.10 9.10
CA ALA A 300 -64.45 67.04 7.70
C ALA A 300 -64.59 65.61 7.15
N ILE A 301 -63.96 64.63 7.80
CA ILE A 301 -64.03 63.20 7.48
C ILE A 301 -64.29 62.41 8.76
N VAL A 302 -65.13 61.37 8.69
CA VAL A 302 -65.35 60.38 9.75
C VAL A 302 -64.77 59.03 9.32
N VAL A 303 -63.84 58.49 10.10
CA VAL A 303 -63.21 57.19 9.84
C VAL A 303 -64.14 56.06 10.29
N ASP A 304 -64.47 55.14 9.38
CA ASP A 304 -65.32 53.95 9.61
C ASP A 304 -64.56 52.70 9.11
N GLY A 305 -63.56 52.26 9.89
CA GLY A 305 -62.59 51.25 9.46
C GLY A 305 -61.73 51.76 8.29
N HIS A 306 -61.53 50.93 7.26
CA HIS A 306 -60.77 51.26 6.05
C HIS A 306 -61.51 52.22 5.10
N LYS A 307 -62.76 52.59 5.39
CA LYS A 307 -63.58 53.49 4.57
C LYS A 307 -63.88 54.77 5.34
N TRP A 308 -63.54 55.91 4.77
CA TRP A 308 -63.64 57.22 5.38
C TRP A 308 -64.77 58.02 4.75
N ARG A 309 -65.72 58.47 5.57
CA ARG A 309 -66.88 59.21 5.11
C ARG A 309 -66.64 60.70 5.12
N ILE A 310 -66.76 61.36 3.97
CA ILE A 310 -66.70 62.83 3.87
C ILE A 310 -67.97 63.44 4.50
N LYS A 311 -67.80 64.46 5.36
CA LYS A 311 -68.89 65.09 6.13
C LYS A 311 -69.05 66.59 5.90
N GLN A 312 -68.02 67.26 5.41
CA GLN A 312 -68.03 68.70 5.23
C GLN A 312 -67.60 69.05 3.80
N ALA A 313 -68.15 70.13 3.25
CA ALA A 313 -67.68 70.70 2.01
C ALA A 313 -66.52 71.71 2.21
N GLY A 314 -65.83 72.01 1.13
CA GLY A 314 -64.63 72.83 1.08
C GLY A 314 -63.38 72.03 0.74
N LYS A 315 -62.23 72.69 0.84
CA LYS A 315 -60.92 72.06 0.67
C LYS A 315 -60.61 71.22 1.91
N ILE A 316 -60.54 69.91 1.76
CA ILE A 316 -60.14 68.97 2.80
C ILE A 316 -58.70 68.55 2.54
N THR A 317 -57.82 68.81 3.50
CA THR A 317 -56.42 68.38 3.44
C THR A 317 -56.21 67.21 4.39
N VAL A 318 -55.73 66.09 3.86
CA VAL A 318 -55.35 64.89 4.61
C VAL A 318 -53.85 64.90 4.81
N TYR A 319 -53.44 64.86 6.07
CA TYR A 319 -52.05 64.75 6.49
C TYR A 319 -51.82 63.33 7.00
N ALA A 320 -50.76 62.69 6.52
CA ALA A 320 -50.24 61.45 7.04
C ALA A 320 -48.84 61.69 7.60
N GLU A 321 -48.51 61.10 8.74
CA GLU A 321 -47.19 61.11 9.33
C GLU A 321 -46.85 59.70 9.84
N HIS A 322 -45.67 59.19 9.51
CA HIS A 322 -45.16 57.95 10.10
C HIS A 322 -43.66 58.08 10.33
N LEU A 323 -43.21 57.75 11.55
CA LEU A 323 -41.80 57.84 11.97
C LEU A 323 -41.11 59.17 11.63
N GLY A 324 -41.86 60.29 11.68
CA GLY A 324 -41.36 61.64 11.41
C GLY A 324 -41.31 62.06 9.93
N VAL A 325 -41.80 61.22 9.01
CA VAL A 325 -41.96 61.55 7.58
C VAL A 325 -43.43 61.87 7.30
N GLU A 326 -43.68 62.98 6.60
CA GLU A 326 -45.03 63.52 6.36
C GLU A 326 -45.42 63.45 4.87
N ALA A 327 -46.71 63.21 4.61
CA ALA A 327 -47.34 63.40 3.30
C ALA A 327 -48.66 64.15 3.41
N VAL A 328 -49.00 64.86 2.33
CA VAL A 328 -50.21 65.67 2.24
C VAL A 328 -50.95 65.34 0.96
N SER A 329 -52.26 65.15 1.06
CA SER A 329 -53.15 65.02 -0.09
C SER A 329 -54.39 65.90 0.10
N GLU A 330 -54.98 66.34 -1.00
CA GLU A 330 -56.09 67.29 -0.99
C GLU A 330 -57.29 66.73 -1.73
N ILE A 331 -58.46 66.82 -1.09
CA ILE A 331 -59.76 66.51 -1.65
C ILE A 331 -60.54 67.82 -1.72
N ILE A 332 -61.02 68.18 -2.90
CA ILE A 332 -61.89 69.34 -3.07
C ILE A 332 -63.33 68.86 -3.05
N VAL A 333 -64.08 69.23 -2.02
CA VAL A 333 -65.50 68.92 -1.88
C VAL A 333 -66.30 70.18 -2.21
N SER A 334 -66.83 70.26 -3.43
CA SER A 334 -67.57 71.45 -3.90
C SER A 334 -69.01 71.42 -3.40
N GLU A 335 -69.52 72.53 -2.86
CA GLU A 335 -70.96 72.68 -2.57
C GLU A 335 -71.79 72.91 -3.85
N ASP A 336 -71.17 73.38 -4.93
CA ASP A 336 -71.85 73.86 -6.14
C ASP A 336 -71.75 72.90 -7.34
N ALA A 337 -71.04 71.77 -7.22
CA ALA A 337 -70.90 70.78 -8.28
C ALA A 337 -71.55 69.45 -7.89
N SER A 338 -72.61 69.06 -8.60
CA SER A 338 -73.26 67.75 -8.45
C SER A 338 -72.87 66.80 -9.58
N LEU A 339 -72.91 65.49 -9.34
CA LEU A 339 -72.64 64.48 -10.37
C LEU A 339 -73.67 64.58 -11.50
N GLU A 340 -73.21 64.79 -12.74
CA GLU A 340 -74.07 64.81 -13.92
C GLU A 340 -74.20 63.39 -14.51
N ASN A 341 -73.08 62.70 -14.73
CA ASN A 341 -73.06 61.32 -15.22
C ASN A 341 -71.70 60.64 -14.92
N ILE A 342 -71.61 59.33 -15.16
CA ILE A 342 -70.33 58.61 -15.19
C ILE A 342 -70.06 57.99 -16.57
N VAL A 343 -68.79 57.83 -16.92
CA VAL A 343 -68.34 57.16 -18.14
C VAL A 343 -67.43 56.00 -17.75
N LEU A 344 -67.67 54.83 -18.34
CA LEU A 344 -66.86 53.62 -18.17
C LEU A 344 -66.03 53.38 -19.44
N THR A 345 -64.70 53.30 -19.28
CA THR A 345 -63.73 53.01 -20.37
C THR A 345 -62.71 51.95 -19.93
N GLY A 346 -61.78 51.56 -20.81
CA GLY A 346 -60.68 50.64 -20.46
C GLY A 346 -61.00 49.15 -20.59
N ILE A 347 -62.07 48.78 -21.30
CA ILE A 347 -62.42 47.38 -21.59
C ILE A 347 -62.55 47.19 -23.10
N ASP A 348 -61.81 46.22 -23.63
CA ASP A 348 -61.87 45.84 -25.03
C ASP A 348 -63.19 45.15 -25.39
N SER A 349 -63.65 45.30 -26.64
CA SER A 349 -64.91 44.70 -27.10
C SER A 349 -64.88 43.17 -27.19
N ARG A 350 -63.67 42.59 -27.21
CA ARG A 350 -63.40 41.16 -27.08
C ARG A 350 -62.30 40.93 -26.06
N VAL A 351 -62.54 39.98 -25.16
CA VAL A 351 -61.60 39.52 -24.14
C VAL A 351 -61.63 37.99 -24.11
N THR A 352 -60.73 37.38 -23.36
CA THR A 352 -60.63 35.93 -23.20
C THR A 352 -60.91 35.55 -21.75
N VAL A 353 -61.46 34.36 -21.51
CA VAL A 353 -61.52 33.81 -20.14
C VAL A 353 -60.13 33.78 -19.51
N GLY A 354 -60.03 34.27 -18.28
CA GLY A 354 -58.78 34.45 -17.53
C GLY A 354 -58.22 35.87 -17.56
N ASP A 355 -58.64 36.71 -18.51
CA ASP A 355 -58.17 38.10 -18.60
C ASP A 355 -58.55 38.91 -17.36
N GLN A 356 -57.61 39.72 -16.90
CA GLN A 356 -57.85 40.74 -15.87
C GLN A 356 -58.21 42.06 -16.53
N LEU A 357 -59.43 42.54 -16.28
CA LEU A 357 -59.94 43.80 -16.79
C LEU A 357 -59.41 44.97 -15.94
N GLN A 358 -59.05 46.07 -16.59
CA GLN A 358 -58.62 47.33 -15.94
C GLN A 358 -59.56 48.49 -16.31
N PRO A 359 -60.82 48.48 -15.85
CA PRO A 359 -61.77 49.52 -16.21
C PRO A 359 -61.50 50.83 -15.49
N VAL A 360 -61.82 51.96 -16.15
CA VAL A 360 -61.73 53.31 -15.57
C VAL A 360 -63.12 53.94 -15.52
N VAL A 361 -63.53 54.45 -14.36
CA VAL A 361 -64.80 55.19 -14.18
C VAL A 361 -64.51 56.66 -13.99
N SER A 362 -64.95 57.48 -14.95
CA SER A 362 -64.84 58.94 -14.88
C SER A 362 -66.19 59.57 -14.53
N ALA A 363 -66.26 60.30 -13.42
CA ALA A 363 -67.38 61.17 -13.08
C ALA A 363 -67.29 62.48 -13.87
N LEU A 364 -68.41 62.86 -14.48
CA LEU A 364 -68.64 64.14 -15.13
C LEU A 364 -69.49 65.00 -14.19
N TRP A 365 -68.99 66.19 -13.84
CA TRP A 365 -69.64 67.09 -12.90
C TRP A 365 -70.36 68.24 -13.62
N THR A 366 -71.40 68.81 -13.00
CA THR A 366 -72.18 69.93 -13.55
C THR A 366 -71.38 71.19 -13.84
N ASP A 367 -70.17 71.32 -13.30
CA ASP A 367 -69.22 72.40 -13.59
C ASP A 367 -68.33 72.12 -14.82
N SER A 368 -68.66 71.08 -15.61
CA SER A 368 -67.92 70.59 -16.78
C SER A 368 -66.54 69.99 -16.47
N THR A 369 -66.23 69.72 -15.20
CA THR A 369 -64.99 69.01 -14.83
C THR A 369 -65.18 67.50 -14.84
N THR A 370 -64.06 66.78 -14.92
CA THR A 370 -64.04 65.31 -14.85
C THR A 370 -63.15 64.83 -13.70
N THR A 371 -63.52 63.72 -13.05
CA THR A 371 -62.71 63.13 -11.98
C THR A 371 -62.79 61.62 -12.05
N GLU A 372 -61.67 60.94 -11.84
CA GLU A 372 -61.67 59.49 -11.75
C GLU A 372 -62.27 59.04 -10.41
N VAL A 373 -63.22 58.12 -10.48
CA VAL A 373 -63.96 57.56 -9.33
C VAL A 373 -64.00 56.03 -9.37
N THR A 374 -63.05 55.40 -10.08
CA THR A 374 -62.95 53.94 -10.28
C THR A 374 -63.03 53.16 -8.97
N SER A 375 -62.28 53.59 -7.95
CA SER A 375 -62.26 52.98 -6.62
C SER A 375 -63.52 53.24 -5.77
N LEU A 376 -64.35 54.21 -6.16
CA LEU A 376 -65.60 54.56 -5.48
C LEU A 376 -66.83 53.93 -6.13
N ALA A 377 -66.69 53.39 -7.34
CA ALA A 377 -67.76 52.74 -8.07
C ALA A 377 -68.00 51.31 -7.54
N SER A 378 -69.28 50.92 -7.46
CA SER A 378 -69.65 49.51 -7.25
C SER A 378 -69.84 48.81 -8.59
N TRP A 379 -69.36 47.57 -8.69
CA TRP A 379 -69.37 46.79 -9.91
C TRP A 379 -70.39 45.65 -9.85
N SER A 380 -70.98 45.34 -11.00
CA SER A 380 -71.75 44.11 -11.20
C SER A 380 -71.60 43.62 -12.64
N ALA A 381 -71.66 42.31 -12.84
CA ALA A 381 -71.62 41.70 -14.16
C ALA A 381 -72.92 40.96 -14.46
N THR A 382 -73.29 40.84 -15.73
CA THR A 382 -74.36 39.97 -16.20
C THR A 382 -73.82 39.12 -17.35
N PRO A 383 -73.81 37.78 -17.23
CA PRO A 383 -74.21 36.97 -16.06
C PRO A 383 -73.40 37.25 -14.78
N ALA A 384 -73.99 37.02 -13.60
CA ALA A 384 -73.41 37.42 -12.30
C ALA A 384 -72.10 36.69 -11.94
N ASP A 385 -71.87 35.50 -12.50
CA ASP A 385 -70.69 34.67 -12.29
C ASP A 385 -69.74 34.66 -13.50
N ALA A 386 -69.95 35.56 -14.46
CA ALA A 386 -69.10 35.68 -15.64
C ALA A 386 -67.81 36.44 -15.38
N VAL A 387 -67.78 37.28 -14.33
CA VAL A 387 -66.61 38.04 -13.90
C VAL A 387 -66.48 37.92 -12.38
N SER A 388 -65.31 37.50 -11.89
CA SER A 388 -64.95 37.61 -10.48
C SER A 388 -64.67 39.08 -10.17
N ILE A 389 -65.29 39.62 -9.12
CA ILE A 389 -65.14 41.02 -8.72
C ILE A 389 -64.63 41.01 -7.27
N ASP A 390 -63.33 41.24 -7.09
CA ASP A 390 -62.70 41.36 -5.77
C ASP A 390 -61.97 42.71 -5.68
N GLY A 391 -62.62 43.70 -5.07
CA GLY A 391 -62.12 45.07 -5.03
C GLY A 391 -61.99 45.70 -6.42
N ASP A 392 -60.76 45.99 -6.83
CA ASP A 392 -60.36 46.53 -8.13
C ASP A 392 -59.92 45.44 -9.14
N LYS A 393 -59.88 44.17 -8.73
CA LYS A 393 -59.53 43.04 -9.59
C LYS A 393 -60.77 42.41 -10.19
N LEU A 394 -60.97 42.66 -11.48
CA LEU A 394 -62.07 42.08 -12.26
C LEU A 394 -61.51 41.02 -13.22
N GLN A 395 -61.76 39.73 -12.98
CA GLN A 395 -61.28 38.64 -13.83
C GLN A 395 -62.42 37.94 -14.56
N VAL A 396 -62.27 37.74 -15.87
CA VAL A 396 -63.28 37.05 -16.70
C VAL A 396 -63.23 35.55 -16.44
N LEU A 397 -64.36 34.95 -16.05
CA LEU A 397 -64.44 33.52 -15.69
C LEU A 397 -65.25 32.67 -16.69
N LYS A 398 -66.10 33.29 -17.51
CA LYS A 398 -66.99 32.58 -18.44
C LYS A 398 -66.97 33.16 -19.84
N THR A 399 -67.21 32.29 -20.82
CA THR A 399 -67.36 32.68 -22.23
C THR A 399 -68.76 33.25 -22.51
N GLY A 400 -68.88 34.09 -23.52
CA GLY A 400 -70.16 34.63 -24.02
C GLY A 400 -70.26 36.15 -23.88
N ASP A 401 -71.45 36.70 -24.16
CA ASP A 401 -71.69 38.14 -24.04
C ASP A 401 -71.83 38.54 -22.57
N ILE A 402 -70.99 39.47 -22.13
CA ILE A 402 -70.93 39.98 -20.76
C ILE A 402 -71.25 41.48 -20.76
N THR A 403 -72.13 41.89 -19.86
CA THR A 403 -72.36 43.30 -19.55
C THR A 403 -71.77 43.62 -18.19
N LEU A 404 -70.76 44.48 -18.15
CA LEU A 404 -70.22 45.02 -16.91
C LEU A 404 -70.86 46.39 -16.63
N THR A 405 -71.40 46.54 -15.43
CA THR A 405 -72.08 47.75 -14.96
C THR A 405 -71.34 48.34 -13.79
N SER A 406 -70.88 49.58 -13.92
CA SER A 406 -70.39 50.39 -12.81
C SER A 406 -71.50 51.32 -12.32
N THR A 407 -71.58 51.52 -11.01
CA THR A 407 -72.53 52.43 -10.38
C THR A 407 -71.81 53.35 -9.39
N TYR A 408 -72.02 54.66 -9.49
CA TYR A 408 -71.47 55.65 -8.57
C TYR A 408 -72.51 56.74 -8.29
N GLN A 409 -72.81 56.98 -7.00
CA GLN A 409 -73.86 57.90 -6.51
C GLN A 409 -75.22 57.78 -7.24
N GLY A 410 -75.59 56.57 -7.65
CA GLY A 410 -76.86 56.30 -8.35
C GLY A 410 -76.82 56.50 -9.88
N ALA A 411 -75.75 57.07 -10.43
CA ALA A 411 -75.49 57.04 -11.87
C ALA A 411 -74.86 55.70 -12.27
N THR A 412 -75.24 55.17 -13.43
CA THR A 412 -74.76 53.87 -13.93
C THR A 412 -74.12 54.02 -15.31
N ALA A 413 -72.98 53.39 -15.52
CA ALA A 413 -72.39 53.20 -16.84
C ALA A 413 -72.21 51.70 -17.12
N THR A 414 -72.49 51.30 -18.36
CA THR A 414 -72.39 49.91 -18.79
C THR A 414 -71.46 49.78 -19.98
N VAL A 415 -70.63 48.74 -19.99
CA VAL A 415 -69.89 48.30 -21.17
C VAL A 415 -70.28 46.86 -21.50
N LYS A 416 -70.43 46.56 -22.79
CA LYS A 416 -70.69 45.22 -23.30
C LYS A 416 -69.48 44.72 -24.05
N PHE A 417 -69.06 43.51 -23.75
CA PHE A 417 -67.97 42.83 -24.42
C PHE A 417 -68.28 41.33 -24.52
N THR A 418 -67.62 40.65 -25.46
CA THR A 418 -67.76 39.20 -25.63
C THR A 418 -66.48 38.51 -25.12
N ALA A 419 -66.65 37.50 -24.27
CA ALA A 419 -65.56 36.67 -23.77
C ALA A 419 -65.42 35.40 -24.62
N ASP A 420 -64.29 35.27 -25.31
CA ASP A 420 -63.92 34.07 -26.07
C ASP A 420 -63.30 33.00 -25.13
N LYS A 421 -63.28 31.74 -25.58
CA LYS A 421 -62.71 30.62 -24.83
C LYS A 421 -61.19 30.76 -24.76
N ALA A 422 -60.60 30.52 -23.59
CA ALA A 422 -59.15 30.52 -23.43
C ALA A 422 -58.51 29.45 -24.34
N VAL A 423 -57.43 29.84 -25.04
CA VAL A 423 -56.69 28.93 -25.92
C VAL A 423 -55.55 28.31 -25.12
N LEU A 424 -55.66 27.01 -24.85
CA LEU A 424 -54.62 26.25 -24.17
C LEU A 424 -53.38 26.13 -25.07
N THR A 425 -52.23 26.56 -24.56
CA THR A 425 -50.98 26.61 -25.34
C THR A 425 -49.97 25.55 -24.90
N SER A 426 -49.95 25.20 -23.62
CA SER A 426 -49.03 24.19 -23.08
C SER A 426 -49.55 23.57 -21.79
N LEU A 427 -48.95 22.45 -21.40
CA LEU A 427 -49.12 21.83 -20.10
C LEU A 427 -47.79 21.99 -19.33
N GLN A 428 -47.87 22.18 -18.01
CA GLN A 428 -46.74 22.10 -17.09
C GLN A 428 -47.14 21.29 -15.84
N LEU A 429 -46.17 20.84 -15.04
CA LEU A 429 -46.44 20.10 -13.81
C LEU A 429 -46.10 20.96 -12.58
N GLY A 430 -47.02 21.04 -11.62
CA GLY A 430 -46.80 21.65 -10.30
C GLY A 430 -46.67 20.57 -9.20
N PHE A 431 -45.68 20.69 -8.31
CA PHE A 431 -45.43 19.74 -7.22
C PHE A 431 -44.61 20.42 -6.11
N ASN A 432 -44.64 19.87 -4.89
CA ASN A 432 -43.95 20.46 -3.73
C ASN A 432 -42.44 20.18 -3.73
N HIS A 433 -42.05 18.91 -3.94
CA HIS A 433 -40.67 18.44 -3.92
C HIS A 433 -40.51 17.28 -4.92
N ARG A 434 -39.29 17.12 -5.45
CA ARG A 434 -38.94 16.01 -6.37
C ARG A 434 -38.55 14.75 -5.64
N GLU A 435 -37.82 14.87 -4.53
CA GLU A 435 -37.47 13.74 -3.69
C GLU A 435 -38.69 13.26 -2.89
N GLN A 436 -38.97 11.97 -2.90
CA GLN A 436 -40.03 11.31 -2.16
C GLN A 436 -39.44 10.22 -1.29
N TYR A 437 -40.07 9.92 -0.15
CA TYR A 437 -39.66 8.78 0.65
C TYR A 437 -40.38 7.50 0.21
N LEU A 438 -39.67 6.39 0.28
CA LEU A 438 -40.24 5.06 0.10
C LEU A 438 -41.45 4.86 1.03
N GLU A 439 -42.55 4.32 0.47
CA GLU A 439 -43.87 4.10 1.09
C GLU A 439 -44.76 5.35 1.26
N ASP A 440 -44.27 6.56 0.98
CA ASP A 440 -45.09 7.78 1.05
C ASP A 440 -45.98 7.96 -0.20
N GLN A 441 -47.08 8.70 -0.01
CA GLN A 441 -47.96 9.17 -1.08
C GLN A 441 -47.83 10.69 -1.28
N PHE A 442 -47.82 11.14 -2.52
CA PHE A 442 -47.73 12.57 -2.86
C PHE A 442 -48.58 12.92 -4.08
N THR A 443 -48.71 14.23 -4.38
CA THR A 443 -49.55 14.76 -5.45
C THR A 443 -48.75 15.64 -6.41
N VAL A 444 -49.05 15.50 -7.71
CA VAL A 444 -48.55 16.29 -8.84
C VAL A 444 -49.74 16.89 -9.56
N ILE A 445 -49.67 18.18 -9.89
CA ILE A 445 -50.75 18.96 -10.50
C ILE A 445 -50.44 19.16 -11.99
N ALA A 446 -51.37 18.85 -12.88
CA ALA A 446 -51.23 19.14 -14.32
C ALA A 446 -51.82 20.53 -14.63
N GLU A 447 -50.96 21.53 -14.76
CA GLU A 447 -51.34 22.91 -14.99
C GLU A 447 -51.37 23.26 -16.48
N GLY A 448 -52.55 23.59 -17.00
CA GLY A 448 -52.72 24.05 -18.37
C GLY A 448 -52.49 25.55 -18.48
N VAL A 449 -51.47 25.94 -19.24
CA VAL A 449 -51.11 27.34 -19.50
C VAL A 449 -51.77 27.78 -20.80
N HIS A 450 -52.60 28.81 -20.71
CA HIS A 450 -53.28 29.40 -21.86
C HIS A 450 -52.50 30.58 -22.44
N HIS A 451 -52.84 30.99 -23.67
CA HIS A 451 -52.15 32.06 -24.40
C HIS A 451 -52.02 33.40 -23.63
N ASN A 452 -52.97 33.69 -22.75
CA ASN A 452 -53.00 34.86 -21.87
C ASN A 452 -52.34 34.63 -20.50
N ASN A 453 -51.55 33.55 -20.35
CA ASN A 453 -50.95 33.06 -19.11
C ASN A 453 -51.97 32.66 -18.03
N TYR A 454 -53.24 32.47 -18.38
CA TYR A 454 -54.22 31.92 -17.45
C TYR A 454 -53.93 30.44 -17.21
N ILE A 455 -53.81 30.07 -15.93
CA ILE A 455 -53.49 28.71 -15.49
C ILE A 455 -54.75 28.02 -15.00
N VAL A 456 -54.99 26.79 -15.46
CA VAL A 456 -56.11 25.96 -15.02
C VAL A 456 -55.58 24.58 -14.64
N ASP A 457 -56.06 24.04 -13.52
CA ASP A 457 -55.76 22.67 -13.10
C ASP A 457 -56.54 21.65 -13.95
N PHE A 458 -55.82 20.77 -14.63
CA PHE A 458 -56.34 19.68 -15.45
C PHE A 458 -55.98 18.30 -14.88
N SER A 459 -55.59 18.20 -13.61
CA SER A 459 -55.11 16.94 -13.01
C SER A 459 -56.10 15.79 -13.11
N ALA A 460 -57.40 16.08 -13.02
CA ALA A 460 -58.46 15.08 -13.17
C ALA A 460 -58.77 14.71 -14.63
N ASP A 461 -58.44 15.58 -15.59
CA ASP A 461 -58.69 15.38 -17.01
C ASP A 461 -57.46 14.83 -17.76
N ALA A 462 -56.27 14.95 -17.16
CA ALA A 462 -55.02 14.48 -17.73
C ALA A 462 -54.83 12.97 -17.52
N GLU A 463 -54.25 12.30 -18.52
CA GLU A 463 -53.78 10.92 -18.40
C GLU A 463 -52.39 10.91 -17.77
N TRP A 464 -52.24 10.20 -16.65
CA TRP A 464 -51.00 10.12 -15.87
C TRP A 464 -50.27 8.81 -16.12
N LYS A 465 -48.98 8.90 -16.44
CA LYS A 465 -48.12 7.74 -16.65
C LYS A 465 -46.80 7.90 -15.90
N SER A 466 -46.38 6.84 -15.21
CA SER A 466 -45.02 6.71 -14.67
C SER A 466 -44.16 5.91 -15.65
N SER A 467 -42.88 6.30 -15.81
CA SER A 467 -41.91 5.53 -16.58
C SER A 467 -41.59 4.18 -15.92
N ASN A 468 -41.73 4.08 -14.58
CA ASN A 468 -41.53 2.86 -13.82
C ASN A 468 -42.55 2.73 -12.65
N PRO A 469 -43.66 2.00 -12.85
CA PRO A 469 -44.66 1.76 -11.81
C PRO A 469 -44.19 0.99 -10.57
N GLU A 470 -43.05 0.30 -10.62
CA GLU A 470 -42.48 -0.37 -9.45
C GLU A 470 -41.68 0.57 -8.55
N ILE A 471 -41.28 1.74 -9.06
CA ILE A 471 -40.67 2.82 -8.27
C ILE A 471 -41.75 3.81 -7.85
N LEU A 472 -42.55 4.29 -8.82
CA LEU A 472 -43.64 5.25 -8.60
C LEU A 472 -44.92 4.78 -9.28
N GLU A 473 -45.89 4.35 -8.48
CA GLU A 473 -47.20 3.92 -8.95
C GLU A 473 -48.14 5.12 -9.05
N SER A 474 -48.77 5.31 -10.21
CA SER A 474 -49.84 6.30 -10.38
C SER A 474 -51.14 5.78 -9.78
N LEU A 475 -51.71 6.52 -8.84
CA LEU A 475 -53.03 6.29 -8.26
C LEU A 475 -54.14 7.05 -9.01
N GLY A 476 -53.77 7.84 -10.02
CA GLY A 476 -54.68 8.67 -10.82
C GLY A 476 -54.90 10.07 -10.24
N ASN A 477 -55.44 10.98 -11.06
CA ASN A 477 -55.70 12.38 -10.72
C ASN A 477 -54.50 13.11 -10.10
N GLY A 478 -53.29 12.79 -10.55
CA GLY A 478 -52.06 13.38 -10.03
C GLY A 478 -51.54 12.76 -8.72
N GLN A 479 -52.15 11.72 -8.16
CA GLN A 479 -51.64 11.05 -6.95
C GLN A 479 -50.69 9.91 -7.28
N PHE A 480 -49.60 9.78 -6.51
CA PHE A 480 -48.57 8.75 -6.68
C PHE A 480 -48.17 8.09 -5.36
N LEU A 481 -47.81 6.80 -5.41
CA LEU A 481 -47.25 6.02 -4.31
C LEU A 481 -45.81 5.59 -4.64
N SER A 482 -44.89 5.84 -3.70
CA SER A 482 -43.49 5.43 -3.78
C SER A 482 -43.31 3.97 -3.36
N LYS A 483 -43.09 3.06 -4.32
CA LYS A 483 -42.99 1.60 -4.10
C LYS A 483 -41.56 1.06 -4.07
N GLY A 484 -40.60 1.77 -4.65
CA GLY A 484 -39.21 1.34 -4.72
C GLY A 484 -38.27 2.53 -4.79
N VAL A 485 -37.05 2.38 -4.26
CA VAL A 485 -35.99 3.39 -4.32
C VAL A 485 -35.46 3.52 -5.75
N GLY A 486 -35.22 4.75 -6.20
CA GLY A 486 -34.74 5.08 -7.54
C GLY A 486 -35.54 6.20 -8.19
N SER A 487 -35.24 6.53 -9.45
CA SER A 487 -35.91 7.62 -10.17
C SER A 487 -37.00 7.11 -11.11
N ALA A 488 -38.09 7.87 -11.24
CA ALA A 488 -39.08 7.64 -12.29
C ALA A 488 -39.68 8.96 -12.80
N THR A 489 -39.94 9.02 -14.10
CA THR A 489 -40.54 10.16 -14.78
C THR A 489 -42.05 10.02 -14.78
N VAL A 490 -42.73 11.03 -14.23
CA VAL A 490 -44.17 11.21 -14.32
C VAL A 490 -44.49 12.08 -15.52
N THR A 491 -45.40 11.60 -16.38
CA THR A 491 -45.92 12.31 -17.55
C THR A 491 -47.43 12.53 -17.40
N ALA A 492 -47.88 13.77 -17.55
CA ALA A 492 -49.29 14.10 -17.75
C ALA A 492 -49.54 14.40 -19.22
N THR A 493 -50.64 13.85 -19.77
CA THR A 493 -51.05 14.05 -21.16
C THR A 493 -52.48 14.57 -21.22
N LEU A 494 -52.69 15.68 -21.94
CA LEU A 494 -54.01 16.26 -22.19
C LEU A 494 -54.18 16.54 -23.68
N GLY A 495 -54.87 15.63 -24.38
CA GLY A 495 -54.96 15.68 -25.84
C GLY A 495 -53.59 15.45 -26.51
N GLU A 496 -53.11 16.43 -27.27
CA GLU A 496 -51.77 16.40 -27.90
C GLU A 496 -50.67 17.04 -27.04
N LEU A 497 -51.03 17.65 -25.91
CA LEU A 497 -50.08 18.33 -25.03
C LEU A 497 -49.58 17.38 -23.94
N THR A 498 -48.28 17.39 -23.70
CA THR A 498 -47.63 16.59 -22.66
C THR A 498 -46.73 17.45 -21.79
N ALA A 499 -46.66 17.11 -20.50
CA ALA A 499 -45.67 17.63 -19.56
C ALA A 499 -45.06 16.45 -18.79
N SER A 500 -43.76 16.49 -18.53
CA SER A 500 -43.05 15.42 -17.82
C SER A 500 -42.10 15.96 -16.79
N GLN A 501 -41.95 15.25 -15.67
CA GLN A 501 -41.03 15.56 -14.59
C GLN A 501 -40.50 14.26 -13.97
N GLU A 502 -39.20 14.21 -13.71
CA GLU A 502 -38.56 13.13 -12.94
C GLU A 502 -38.67 13.38 -11.43
N PHE A 503 -38.92 12.31 -10.68
CA PHE A 503 -39.00 12.25 -9.23
C PHE A 503 -38.05 11.16 -8.72
N ASP A 504 -37.39 11.43 -7.60
CA ASP A 504 -36.44 10.51 -6.96
C ASP A 504 -37.06 9.94 -5.69
N VAL A 505 -37.11 8.62 -5.55
CA VAL A 505 -37.56 7.95 -4.33
C VAL A 505 -36.36 7.47 -3.54
N VAL A 506 -36.24 7.91 -2.28
CA VAL A 506 -35.15 7.53 -1.37
C VAL A 506 -35.67 6.77 -0.15
N ALA A 507 -34.78 5.98 0.46
CA ALA A 507 -35.08 5.30 1.71
C ALA A 507 -35.02 6.27 2.91
N LYS A 508 -35.84 6.00 3.93
CA LYS A 508 -35.92 6.78 5.17
C LYS A 508 -35.05 6.17 6.26
N LEU A 509 -34.24 7.01 6.93
CA LEU A 509 -33.41 6.59 8.06
C LEU A 509 -34.28 6.19 9.27
N MET A 510 -34.13 4.96 9.75
CA MET A 510 -34.90 4.38 10.85
C MET A 510 -34.15 4.45 12.18
N THR A 511 -32.90 3.99 12.21
CA THR A 511 -32.07 3.88 13.42
C THR A 511 -30.61 4.19 13.09
N ILE A 512 -29.81 4.46 14.12
CA ILE A 512 -28.35 4.64 14.00
C ILE A 512 -27.64 3.67 14.95
N SER A 513 -26.48 3.18 14.54
CA SER A 513 -25.58 2.35 15.34
C SER A 513 -24.14 2.81 15.18
N LEU A 514 -23.33 2.63 16.23
CA LEU A 514 -21.92 3.05 16.23
C LEU A 514 -21.04 1.82 16.06
N ASN A 515 -20.12 1.86 15.11
CA ASN A 515 -19.07 0.85 15.02
C ASN A 515 -17.91 1.27 15.93
N LEU A 516 -17.75 0.57 17.05
CA LEU A 516 -16.72 0.86 18.03
C LEU A 516 -16.05 -0.45 18.50
N PRO A 517 -14.97 -0.88 17.83
CA PRO A 517 -14.31 -2.14 18.17
C PRO A 517 -13.80 -2.15 19.61
N ASN A 518 -14.20 -3.17 20.38
CA ASN A 518 -13.74 -3.48 21.74
C ASN A 518 -13.99 -2.40 22.83
N ASN A 519 -14.73 -1.33 22.53
CA ASN A 519 -14.98 -0.25 23.48
C ASN A 519 -13.71 0.36 24.09
N SER A 520 -12.61 0.40 23.33
CA SER A 520 -11.32 0.91 23.83
C SER A 520 -10.43 1.52 22.76
N VAL A 521 -9.63 2.52 23.15
CA VAL A 521 -8.57 3.14 22.31
C VAL A 521 -7.28 3.14 23.12
N ALA A 522 -6.14 2.77 22.54
CA ALA A 522 -4.88 2.87 23.25
C ALA A 522 -4.37 4.32 23.32
N LYS A 523 -3.59 4.64 24.35
CA LYS A 523 -2.99 5.96 24.51
C LYS A 523 -2.02 6.28 23.36
N ALA A 524 -2.20 7.46 22.78
CA ALA A 524 -1.51 7.98 21.60
C ALA A 524 -1.83 7.24 20.29
N GLU A 525 -2.92 6.46 20.25
CA GLU A 525 -3.50 5.90 19.03
C GLU A 525 -4.78 6.61 18.64
N THR A 526 -5.13 6.45 17.37
CA THR A 526 -6.37 6.92 16.79
C THR A 526 -7.29 5.75 16.43
N LEU A 527 -8.60 5.94 16.60
CA LEU A 527 -9.65 5.04 16.16
C LEU A 527 -10.63 5.83 15.30
N GLN A 528 -10.82 5.42 14.04
CA GLN A 528 -11.87 5.96 13.19
C GLN A 528 -13.22 5.43 13.68
N LEU A 529 -14.09 6.33 14.14
CA LEU A 529 -15.47 6.01 14.45
C LEU A 529 -16.31 6.07 13.17
N THR A 530 -17.22 5.12 13.00
CA THR A 530 -18.20 5.14 11.89
C THR A 530 -19.61 4.99 12.43
N LEU A 531 -20.48 5.93 12.06
CA LEU A 531 -21.91 5.86 12.36
C LEU A 531 -22.61 5.15 11.20
N ASN A 532 -23.37 4.09 11.48
CA ASN A 532 -24.16 3.37 10.48
C ASN A 532 -25.63 3.71 10.65
N GLY A 533 -26.32 3.99 9.56
CA GLY A 533 -27.77 4.16 9.50
C GLY A 533 -28.46 2.90 8.98
N GLU A 534 -29.54 2.47 9.62
CA GLU A 534 -30.44 1.45 9.08
C GLU A 534 -31.66 2.15 8.47
N TYR A 535 -32.04 1.77 7.26
CA TYR A 535 -33.09 2.44 6.48
C TYR A 535 -34.34 1.55 6.34
N ASN A 536 -35.49 2.15 6.02
CA ASN A 536 -36.77 1.44 5.93
C ASN A 536 -36.87 0.44 4.77
N ASP A 537 -35.95 0.50 3.80
CA ASP A 537 -35.78 -0.51 2.75
C ASP A 537 -34.98 -1.75 3.22
N GLY A 538 -34.50 -1.74 4.47
CA GLY A 538 -33.68 -2.79 5.07
C GLY A 538 -32.18 -2.65 4.80
N SER A 539 -31.73 -1.61 4.09
CA SER A 539 -30.32 -1.35 3.86
C SER A 539 -29.62 -0.76 5.10
N VAL A 540 -28.30 -0.97 5.17
CA VAL A 540 -27.42 -0.36 6.18
C VAL A 540 -26.30 0.36 5.46
N SER A 541 -26.16 1.66 5.71
CA SER A 541 -25.15 2.52 5.06
C SER A 541 -24.40 3.35 6.09
N VAL A 542 -23.12 3.65 5.82
CA VAL A 542 -22.32 4.55 6.66
C VAL A 542 -22.82 5.98 6.46
N ILE A 543 -23.04 6.69 7.56
CA ILE A 543 -23.37 8.11 7.61
C ILE A 543 -22.07 8.86 7.89
N SER A 544 -21.55 9.56 6.88
CA SER A 544 -20.32 10.35 6.97
C SER A 544 -20.55 11.85 7.08
N GLU A 545 -21.68 12.35 6.54
CA GLU A 545 -22.01 13.77 6.50
C GLU A 545 -22.94 14.16 7.67
N ASP A 546 -22.90 15.44 8.07
CA ASP A 546 -23.72 16.01 9.15
C ASP A 546 -23.66 15.25 10.48
N THR A 547 -22.54 14.57 10.77
CA THR A 547 -22.35 13.84 12.03
C THR A 547 -21.45 14.66 12.95
N THR A 548 -21.97 15.05 14.12
CA THR A 548 -21.20 15.73 15.15
C THR A 548 -20.76 14.75 16.23
N TRP A 549 -19.45 14.61 16.41
CA TRP A 549 -18.85 13.76 17.43
C TRP A 549 -18.49 14.56 18.68
N THR A 550 -18.76 14.00 19.86
CA THR A 550 -18.37 14.61 21.13
C THR A 550 -17.84 13.56 22.11
N SER A 551 -16.89 13.97 22.93
CA SER A 551 -16.34 13.17 24.04
C SER A 551 -16.71 13.85 25.36
N SER A 552 -17.13 13.06 26.35
CA SER A 552 -17.44 13.57 27.69
C SER A 552 -16.22 14.16 28.40
N ASN A 553 -15.00 13.78 27.99
CA ASN A 553 -13.76 14.34 28.48
C ASN A 553 -12.66 14.33 27.39
N PRO A 554 -12.52 15.43 26.62
CA PRO A 554 -11.51 15.55 25.57
C PRO A 554 -10.05 15.41 26.05
N GLU A 555 -9.77 15.61 27.34
CA GLU A 555 -8.42 15.42 27.91
C GLU A 555 -8.05 13.94 28.09
N ILE A 556 -9.05 13.04 28.08
CA ILE A 556 -8.84 11.58 28.12
C ILE A 556 -8.87 11.02 26.71
N LEU A 557 -9.89 11.37 25.92
CA LEU A 557 -10.07 10.97 24.52
C LEU A 557 -10.54 12.19 23.71
N ALA A 558 -9.69 12.72 22.84
CA ALA A 558 -10.07 13.76 21.89
C ALA A 558 -10.74 13.12 20.66
N ILE A 559 -11.72 13.78 20.05
CA ILE A 559 -12.34 13.33 18.80
C ILE A 559 -12.41 14.54 17.88
N ASP A 560 -11.96 14.39 16.64
CA ASP A 560 -12.06 15.43 15.63
C ASP A 560 -13.40 15.40 14.89
N GLU A 561 -13.61 16.40 14.02
CA GLU A 561 -14.84 16.56 13.24
C GLU A 561 -15.09 15.39 12.27
N SER A 562 -14.02 14.70 11.84
CA SER A 562 -14.12 13.51 10.98
C SER A 562 -14.39 12.21 11.75
N GLY A 563 -14.54 12.29 13.08
CA GLY A 563 -14.80 11.12 13.93
C GLY A 563 -13.53 10.32 14.26
N VAL A 564 -12.34 10.90 14.13
CA VAL A 564 -11.10 10.25 14.54
C VAL A 564 -10.88 10.48 16.03
N ALA A 565 -11.04 9.41 16.82
CA ALA A 565 -10.86 9.44 18.26
C ALA A 565 -9.39 9.15 18.65
N THR A 566 -8.72 10.09 19.31
CA THR A 566 -7.33 9.99 19.78
C THR A 566 -7.25 9.80 21.29
N GLY A 567 -6.66 8.71 21.77
CA GLY A 567 -6.42 8.48 23.20
C GLY A 567 -5.31 9.37 23.75
N ILE A 568 -5.55 10.14 24.81
CA ILE A 568 -4.55 11.05 25.41
C ILE A 568 -4.09 10.54 26.79
N ILE A 569 -5.04 10.22 27.68
CA ILE A 569 -4.79 9.77 29.05
C ILE A 569 -5.62 8.50 29.30
N GLU A 570 -5.09 7.55 30.06
CA GLU A 570 -5.84 6.35 30.45
C GLU A 570 -7.06 6.72 31.30
N GLY A 571 -8.23 6.14 31.01
CA GLY A 571 -9.47 6.46 31.69
C GLY A 571 -10.71 6.03 30.91
N ASP A 572 -11.89 6.26 31.47
CA ASP A 572 -13.18 5.97 30.84
C ASP A 572 -13.86 7.27 30.38
N VAL A 573 -14.42 7.27 29.18
CA VAL A 573 -15.20 8.37 28.60
C VAL A 573 -16.47 7.87 27.93
N VAL A 574 -17.43 8.77 27.73
CA VAL A 574 -18.60 8.54 26.87
C VAL A 574 -18.39 9.29 25.55
N VAL A 575 -18.58 8.59 24.45
CA VAL A 575 -18.59 9.17 23.10
C VAL A 575 -20.02 9.29 22.62
N THR A 576 -20.40 10.47 22.12
CA THR A 576 -21.73 10.73 21.59
C THR A 576 -21.63 11.17 20.12
N ALA A 577 -22.37 10.48 19.26
CA ALA A 577 -22.55 10.82 17.85
C ALA A 577 -23.96 11.40 17.65
N ASN A 578 -24.05 12.59 17.06
CA ASN A 578 -25.31 13.24 16.71
C ASN A 578 -25.42 13.33 15.18
N HIS A 579 -26.54 12.90 14.62
CA HIS A 579 -26.87 13.10 13.21
C HIS A 579 -28.35 13.52 13.10
N LYS A 580 -28.58 14.74 12.63
CA LYS A 580 -29.92 15.37 12.56
C LYS A 580 -30.65 15.32 13.90
N ASP A 581 -31.76 14.59 13.99
CA ASP A 581 -32.60 14.45 15.18
C ASP A 581 -32.25 13.22 16.04
N LYS A 582 -31.22 12.44 15.67
CA LYS A 582 -30.80 11.23 16.37
C LYS A 582 -29.45 11.41 17.07
N ALA A 583 -29.37 10.88 18.29
CA ALA A 583 -28.16 10.85 19.10
C ALA A 583 -27.91 9.44 19.65
N LEU A 584 -26.66 8.98 19.61
CA LEU A 584 -26.22 7.70 20.16
C LEU A 584 -25.00 7.91 21.06
N SER A 585 -24.95 7.25 22.22
CA SER A 585 -23.85 7.38 23.18
C SER A 585 -23.32 6.03 23.63
N GLU A 586 -22.00 5.87 23.63
CA GLU A 586 -21.29 4.62 23.98
C GLU A 586 -20.11 4.88 24.92
N ASN A 587 -19.79 3.91 25.78
CA ASN A 587 -18.61 4.01 26.68
C ASN A 587 -17.34 3.55 25.96
N VAL A 588 -16.26 4.31 26.10
CA VAL A 588 -14.93 4.02 25.54
C VAL A 588 -13.88 4.13 26.63
N LYS A 589 -13.01 3.12 26.73
CA LYS A 589 -11.89 3.09 27.67
C LYS A 589 -10.58 3.40 26.96
N VAL A 590 -9.88 4.45 27.38
CA VAL A 590 -8.50 4.67 26.98
C VAL A 590 -7.57 3.80 27.82
N ILE A 591 -6.81 2.92 27.16
CA ILE A 591 -5.92 1.94 27.80
C ILE A 591 -4.45 2.25 27.51
N ALA A 592 -3.53 1.67 28.29
CA ALA A 592 -2.10 1.73 27.98
C ALA A 592 -1.81 1.09 26.60
N ALA A 593 -0.89 1.68 25.84
CA ALA A 593 -0.45 1.12 24.56
C ALA A 593 0.25 -0.23 24.77
N LYS A 594 -0.17 -1.24 24.01
CA LYS A 594 0.33 -2.61 24.13
C LYS A 594 1.64 -2.78 23.36
N ILE A 595 2.48 -3.72 23.78
CA ILE A 595 3.64 -4.16 22.99
C ILE A 595 3.10 -5.06 21.88
N ILE A 596 3.39 -4.72 20.63
CA ILE A 596 2.91 -5.45 19.44
C ILE A 596 4.03 -6.19 18.71
N SER A 597 5.29 -5.81 18.94
CA SER A 597 6.45 -6.55 18.47
C SER A 597 7.64 -6.36 19.40
N SER A 598 8.50 -7.38 19.43
CA SER A 598 9.76 -7.33 20.15
C SER A 598 10.87 -8.03 19.37
N GLU A 599 12.10 -7.58 19.57
CA GLU A 599 13.32 -8.21 19.09
C GLU A 599 14.31 -8.27 20.27
N PRO A 600 14.69 -9.46 20.76
CA PRO A 600 14.22 -10.79 20.35
C PRO A 600 12.72 -10.99 20.60
N PRO A 601 12.09 -12.00 19.98
CA PRO A 601 10.67 -12.26 20.14
C PRO A 601 10.33 -12.64 21.59
N PHE A 602 9.21 -12.14 22.10
CA PHE A 602 8.58 -12.56 23.36
C PHE A 602 7.19 -13.12 23.06
N ASP A 603 6.68 -13.95 23.96
CA ASP A 603 5.29 -14.41 23.91
C ASP A 603 4.34 -13.25 24.30
N LEU A 604 3.84 -12.54 23.28
CA LEU A 604 2.93 -11.41 23.40
C LEU A 604 1.45 -11.84 23.54
N GLU A 605 1.12 -13.11 23.29
CA GLU A 605 -0.25 -13.61 23.38
C GLU A 605 -0.62 -13.97 24.82
N THR A 606 0.24 -14.72 25.51
CA THR A 606 -0.01 -15.15 26.89
C THR A 606 0.53 -14.17 27.92
N LEU A 607 1.44 -13.27 27.52
CA LEU A 607 2.18 -12.37 28.41
C LEU A 607 2.85 -13.16 29.55
N SER A 608 3.47 -14.29 29.20
CA SER A 608 4.18 -15.16 30.15
C SER A 608 5.57 -14.66 30.54
N GLY A 609 6.07 -13.62 29.87
CA GLY A 609 7.43 -13.10 30.04
C GLY A 609 8.51 -13.96 29.39
N THR A 610 8.12 -14.93 28.56
CA THR A 610 9.04 -15.87 27.93
C THR A 610 9.60 -15.29 26.63
N MET A 611 10.92 -15.23 26.52
CA MET A 611 11.64 -14.90 25.29
C MET A 611 11.70 -16.15 24.39
N MET A 612 11.30 -16.00 23.13
CA MET A 612 11.23 -17.08 22.15
C MET A 612 12.40 -16.95 21.18
N LEU A 613 13.28 -17.95 21.14
CA LEU A 613 14.39 -18.03 20.19
C LEU A 613 14.18 -19.24 19.27
N ALA A 614 14.79 -19.24 18.09
CA ALA A 614 14.81 -20.38 17.19
C ALA A 614 16.14 -21.11 17.32
N GLU A 615 16.13 -22.45 17.41
CA GLU A 615 17.34 -23.27 17.41
C GLU A 615 18.21 -23.00 16.17
N GLY A 616 19.52 -22.85 16.38
CA GLY A 616 20.50 -22.36 15.40
C GLY A 616 20.51 -20.84 15.23
N GLY A 617 19.57 -20.13 15.83
CA GLY A 617 19.43 -18.68 15.75
C GLY A 617 20.52 -17.91 16.51
N SER A 618 20.83 -16.71 16.02
CA SER A 618 21.77 -15.80 16.68
C SER A 618 21.27 -14.38 16.74
N TYR A 619 21.28 -13.82 17.94
CA TYR A 619 20.60 -12.58 18.28
C TYR A 619 21.59 -11.60 18.89
N PRO A 620 21.68 -10.33 18.43
CA PRO A 620 22.56 -9.34 19.06
C PRO A 620 22.17 -9.07 20.52
N TYR A 621 23.10 -8.54 21.31
CA TYR A 621 22.83 -7.99 22.65
C TYR A 621 22.01 -6.70 22.61
N HIS A 622 20.76 -6.85 22.18
CA HIS A 622 19.88 -5.76 21.80
C HIS A 622 18.45 -6.15 22.10
N PHE A 623 17.71 -5.29 22.80
CA PHE A 623 16.26 -5.42 22.99
C PHE A 623 15.54 -4.24 22.35
N LYS A 624 14.60 -4.52 21.45
CA LYS A 624 13.74 -3.54 20.80
C LYS A 624 12.28 -3.91 21.01
N PHE A 625 11.46 -2.94 21.39
CA PHE A 625 10.02 -3.12 21.59
C PHE A 625 9.26 -2.04 20.83
N THR A 626 8.29 -2.46 20.02
CA THR A 626 7.37 -1.53 19.35
C THR A 626 6.01 -1.62 20.02
N ARG A 627 5.49 -0.46 20.44
CA ARG A 627 4.13 -0.37 20.97
C ARG A 627 3.11 -0.11 19.85
N SER A 628 1.85 -0.42 20.12
CA SER A 628 0.72 -0.24 19.21
C SER A 628 0.59 1.20 18.69
N ASN A 629 1.10 2.19 19.43
CA ASN A 629 1.16 3.60 19.03
C ASN A 629 2.39 3.98 18.18
N GLY A 630 3.13 2.99 17.67
CA GLY A 630 4.34 3.18 16.86
C GLY A 630 5.58 3.62 17.62
N LYS A 631 5.49 3.87 18.94
CA LYS A 631 6.67 4.22 19.74
C LYS A 631 7.59 3.02 19.89
N VAL A 632 8.86 3.22 19.51
CA VAL A 632 9.92 2.23 19.61
C VAL A 632 10.78 2.52 20.85
N TYR A 633 11.02 1.49 21.66
CA TYR A 633 12.00 1.50 22.74
C TYR A 633 13.15 0.57 22.35
N GLU A 634 14.36 1.10 22.31
CA GLU A 634 15.55 0.39 21.85
C GLU A 634 16.63 0.43 22.93
N PHE A 635 17.17 -0.74 23.25
CA PHE A 635 18.16 -0.91 24.30
C PHE A 635 19.31 -1.79 23.80
N VAL A 636 20.42 -1.15 23.42
CA VAL A 636 21.63 -1.81 22.91
C VAL A 636 22.68 -1.90 24.03
N ALA A 637 23.50 -2.95 24.02
CA ALA A 637 24.67 -3.05 24.89
C ALA A 637 25.60 -1.81 24.76
N GLU A 638 26.24 -1.41 25.86
CA GLU A 638 27.18 -0.27 25.99
C GLU A 638 26.62 1.15 25.78
N GLN A 639 25.63 1.37 24.90
CA GLN A 639 25.05 2.70 24.63
C GLN A 639 23.64 2.91 25.21
N GLY A 640 22.86 1.84 25.42
CA GLY A 640 21.45 1.89 25.87
C GLY A 640 21.23 1.52 27.34
N GLY A 641 22.31 1.38 28.12
CA GLY A 641 22.25 1.03 29.55
C GLY A 641 22.10 -0.46 29.86
N LEU A 642 22.11 -1.34 28.86
CA LEU A 642 22.24 -2.79 29.04
C LEU A 642 23.72 -3.18 29.18
N ASP A 643 24.02 -3.95 30.22
CA ASP A 643 25.36 -4.46 30.49
C ASP A 643 25.37 -5.99 30.37
N PHE A 644 26.03 -6.50 29.33
CA PHE A 644 26.19 -7.93 29.11
C PHE A 644 27.47 -8.53 29.70
N GLU A 645 28.39 -7.72 30.26
CA GLU A 645 29.65 -8.18 30.84
C GLU A 645 29.42 -9.14 32.03
N TRP A 646 28.28 -8.99 32.72
CA TRP A 646 27.87 -9.83 33.84
C TRP A 646 26.52 -10.54 33.60
N SER A 647 26.00 -10.43 32.37
CA SER A 647 24.74 -11.05 31.96
C SER A 647 25.02 -12.31 31.15
N GLY A 648 24.20 -13.32 31.34
CA GLY A 648 24.26 -14.51 30.52
C GLY A 648 23.36 -15.60 31.00
N PHE A 649 23.31 -16.65 30.19
CA PHE A 649 22.72 -17.92 30.58
C PHE A 649 23.61 -18.50 31.69
N ARG A 650 23.15 -18.43 32.95
CA ARG A 650 23.95 -18.91 34.09
C ARG A 650 24.22 -20.40 33.93
N GLU A 651 25.51 -20.79 33.94
CA GLU A 651 25.97 -22.19 33.91
C GLU A 651 25.08 -23.06 33.02
N ALA A 652 25.04 -22.70 31.72
CA ALA A 652 24.36 -23.38 30.64
C ALA A 652 23.25 -24.33 31.09
N ALA A 653 21.98 -23.89 31.02
CA ALA A 653 20.87 -24.84 31.15
C ALA A 653 21.03 -25.85 30.03
N VAL A 654 21.67 -26.96 30.37
CA VAL A 654 21.89 -28.08 29.49
C VAL A 654 20.59 -28.84 29.46
N ASP A 655 20.26 -29.39 28.31
CA ASP A 655 19.18 -30.36 28.22
C ASP A 655 19.55 -31.65 28.99
N GLU A 656 18.64 -32.63 29.02
CA GLU A 656 18.87 -33.91 29.70
C GLU A 656 20.12 -34.66 29.22
N SER A 657 20.58 -34.36 28.00
CA SER A 657 21.79 -34.93 27.45
C SER A 657 23.06 -34.30 28.04
N GLY A 658 23.04 -33.02 28.43
CA GLY A 658 24.21 -32.28 28.88
C GLY A 658 24.74 -31.24 27.87
N ILE A 659 23.94 -30.88 26.85
CA ILE A 659 24.29 -29.85 25.85
C ILE A 659 23.53 -28.56 26.14
N GLN A 660 24.21 -27.44 26.01
CA GLN A 660 23.65 -26.13 26.31
C GLN A 660 22.44 -25.83 25.41
N ILE A 661 21.36 -25.30 26.01
CA ILE A 661 20.17 -24.84 25.27
C ILE A 661 20.44 -23.50 24.57
N ALA A 662 21.14 -22.59 25.24
CA ALA A 662 21.57 -21.31 24.68
C ALA A 662 22.86 -20.84 25.35
N ASP A 663 23.66 -20.04 24.62
CA ASP A 663 24.94 -19.51 25.08
C ASP A 663 25.17 -18.06 24.61
N ASN A 664 26.16 -17.41 25.20
CA ASN A 664 26.60 -16.05 24.88
C ASN A 664 27.93 -16.08 24.11
N ASP A 665 27.92 -15.57 22.89
CA ASP A 665 29.11 -15.30 22.07
C ASP A 665 29.64 -13.90 22.42
N GLU A 666 30.40 -13.81 23.52
CA GLU A 666 30.98 -12.56 24.03
C GLU A 666 31.89 -11.87 23.00
N ASP A 667 32.63 -12.65 22.20
CA ASP A 667 33.53 -12.12 21.16
C ASP A 667 32.76 -11.39 20.04
N LYS A 668 31.51 -11.79 19.77
CA LYS A 668 30.66 -11.20 18.73
C LYS A 668 29.49 -10.37 19.28
N ASN A 669 29.35 -10.25 20.59
CA ASN A 669 28.22 -9.59 21.27
C ASN A 669 26.85 -10.15 20.86
N ARG A 670 26.70 -11.48 20.83
CA ARG A 670 25.45 -12.15 20.42
C ARG A 670 25.05 -13.26 21.38
N MET A 671 23.75 -13.43 21.58
CA MET A 671 23.14 -14.64 22.13
C MET A 671 23.01 -15.70 21.02
N ARG A 672 23.19 -16.97 21.36
CA ARG A 672 23.07 -18.13 20.47
C ARG A 672 22.04 -19.09 21.04
N ALA A 673 21.09 -19.49 20.21
CA ALA A 673 20.18 -20.59 20.52
C ALA A 673 20.79 -21.87 19.96
N VAL A 674 21.24 -22.75 20.86
CA VAL A 674 22.07 -23.92 20.51
C VAL A 674 21.21 -25.16 20.36
N ARG A 675 20.30 -25.38 21.31
CA ARG A 675 19.47 -26.57 21.35
C ARG A 675 18.04 -26.22 21.75
N ALA A 676 17.07 -26.91 21.14
CA ALA A 676 15.67 -26.84 21.53
C ALA A 676 15.49 -27.14 23.04
N GLY A 677 14.71 -26.30 23.73
CA GLY A 677 14.43 -26.48 25.15
C GLY A 677 14.22 -25.18 25.91
N ASP A 678 13.92 -25.32 27.21
CA ASP A 678 13.70 -24.19 28.11
C ASP A 678 14.97 -23.85 28.91
N THR A 679 15.33 -22.58 28.94
CA THR A 679 16.45 -22.05 29.70
C THR A 679 16.10 -20.69 30.33
N LYS A 680 17.05 -20.07 31.00
CA LYS A 680 16.89 -18.76 31.61
C LYS A 680 18.06 -17.85 31.29
N LEU A 681 17.76 -16.64 30.85
CA LEU A 681 18.74 -15.58 30.64
C LEU A 681 18.75 -14.64 31.84
N LYS A 682 19.89 -14.55 32.52
CA LYS A 682 20.05 -13.57 33.58
C LYS A 682 20.68 -12.30 33.05
N LEU A 683 19.96 -11.19 33.16
CA LEU A 683 20.45 -9.86 32.84
C LEU A 683 20.87 -9.12 34.13
N GLN A 684 21.95 -8.34 34.05
CA GLN A 684 22.47 -7.46 35.09
C GLN A 684 22.43 -5.99 34.61
N LYS A 685 22.40 -5.05 35.57
CA LYS A 685 22.30 -3.60 35.34
C LYS A 685 21.17 -3.18 34.39
N VAL A 686 20.03 -3.89 34.42
CA VAL A 686 18.88 -3.61 33.54
C VAL A 686 18.30 -2.22 33.82
N PRO A 687 18.16 -1.33 32.80
CA PRO A 687 17.56 -0.01 32.97
C PRO A 687 16.14 -0.06 33.51
N VAL A 688 15.73 0.93 34.32
CA VAL A 688 14.40 0.99 34.94
C VAL A 688 13.27 0.94 33.90
N GLU A 689 13.42 1.59 32.75
CA GLU A 689 12.42 1.56 31.69
C GLU A 689 12.27 0.17 31.06
N LEU A 690 13.37 -0.56 30.90
CA LEU A 690 13.33 -1.94 30.42
C LEU A 690 12.74 -2.90 31.46
N GLN A 691 13.00 -2.68 32.76
CA GLN A 691 12.35 -3.45 33.83
C GLN A 691 10.82 -3.28 33.83
N LYS A 692 10.31 -2.07 33.54
CA LYS A 692 8.86 -1.83 33.41
C LYS A 692 8.27 -2.60 32.23
N ILE A 693 8.96 -2.58 31.07
CA ILE A 693 8.56 -3.35 29.89
C ILE A 693 8.52 -4.85 30.20
N PHE A 694 9.53 -5.39 30.89
CA PHE A 694 9.53 -6.78 31.32
C PHE A 694 8.38 -7.10 32.29
N ALA A 695 8.06 -6.21 33.23
CA ALA A 695 6.91 -6.38 34.11
C ALA A 695 5.57 -6.39 33.35
N GLU A 696 5.41 -5.52 32.33
CA GLU A 696 4.24 -5.50 31.43
C GLU A 696 4.10 -6.82 30.67
N LEU A 697 5.22 -7.46 30.32
CA LEU A 697 5.27 -8.75 29.63
C LEU A 697 5.07 -9.94 30.57
N GLY A 698 4.90 -9.73 31.88
CA GLY A 698 4.67 -10.81 32.85
C GLY A 698 5.93 -11.37 33.53
N VAL A 699 7.09 -10.75 33.32
CA VAL A 699 8.34 -11.13 34.01
C VAL A 699 8.30 -10.67 35.47
N ASP A 700 8.64 -11.57 36.40
CA ASP A 700 8.77 -11.22 37.82
C ASP A 700 10.03 -10.37 38.07
N VAL A 701 9.83 -9.06 38.17
CA VAL A 701 10.87 -8.07 38.55
C VAL A 701 10.86 -7.84 40.07
N SER A 702 11.10 -8.87 40.86
CA SER A 702 11.11 -8.75 42.32
C SER A 702 12.31 -7.91 42.84
N VAL A 703 12.02 -7.01 43.79
CA VAL A 703 13.01 -6.12 44.44
C VAL A 703 13.82 -6.91 45.49
N GLY A 704 14.61 -7.88 45.05
CA GLY A 704 15.62 -8.53 45.88
C GLY A 704 16.81 -7.60 46.18
N SER A 705 17.79 -8.09 46.94
CA SER A 705 19.01 -7.37 47.36
C SER A 705 19.92 -6.85 46.23
N SER A 706 19.51 -6.98 44.96
CA SER A 706 20.15 -6.38 43.79
C SER A 706 19.07 -5.86 42.81
N PRO A 707 18.61 -4.60 42.93
CA PRO A 707 17.48 -4.02 42.17
C PRO A 707 17.75 -3.78 40.67
N GLN A 708 18.81 -4.40 40.14
CA GLN A 708 19.32 -4.21 38.79
C GLN A 708 19.43 -5.53 38.00
N ALA A 709 18.98 -6.66 38.57
CA ALA A 709 19.02 -7.96 37.93
C ALA A 709 17.61 -8.42 37.50
N VAL A 710 17.48 -8.93 36.28
CA VAL A 710 16.24 -9.54 35.77
C VAL A 710 16.56 -10.95 35.26
N GLU A 711 15.68 -11.90 35.51
CA GLU A 711 15.79 -13.26 34.99
C GLU A 711 14.64 -13.49 34.00
N LEU A 712 14.98 -13.78 32.75
CA LEU A 712 14.02 -14.04 31.68
C LEU A 712 13.91 -15.54 31.46
N SER A 713 12.70 -16.07 31.40
CA SER A 713 12.47 -17.41 30.83
C SER A 713 12.74 -17.35 29.34
N VAL A 714 13.41 -18.37 28.80
CA VAL A 714 13.75 -18.45 27.38
C VAL A 714 13.34 -19.82 26.88
N ASN A 715 12.53 -19.86 25.83
CA ASN A 715 12.20 -21.09 25.12
C ASN A 715 12.91 -21.03 23.76
N VAL A 716 13.75 -22.03 23.49
CA VAL A 716 14.35 -22.26 22.18
C VAL A 716 13.45 -23.25 21.45
N ALA A 717 12.78 -22.78 20.41
CA ALA A 717 11.93 -23.59 19.55
C ALA A 717 12.78 -24.55 18.71
N ASP A 718 12.33 -25.80 18.65
CA ASP A 718 12.95 -26.86 17.86
C ASP A 718 13.02 -26.49 16.37
N ASN A 719 14.16 -26.75 15.76
CA ASN A 719 14.39 -26.51 14.34
C ASN A 719 14.81 -27.80 13.66
N ALA A 720 13.93 -28.33 12.81
CA ALA A 720 14.17 -29.59 12.09
C ALA A 720 15.36 -29.51 11.11
N ASP A 721 15.77 -28.30 10.71
CA ASP A 721 16.88 -28.07 9.79
C ASP A 721 18.24 -27.91 10.49
N VAL A 722 18.29 -28.09 11.83
CA VAL A 722 19.52 -27.99 12.62
C VAL A 722 19.91 -29.36 13.17
N TYR A 723 21.20 -29.67 13.14
CA TYR A 723 21.70 -30.94 13.66
C TYR A 723 21.55 -31.02 15.17
N GLN A 724 21.22 -32.21 15.67
CA GLN A 724 21.11 -32.42 17.11
C GLN A 724 21.93 -33.60 17.59
N TRP A 725 22.64 -33.36 18.68
CA TRP A 725 23.36 -34.36 19.43
C TRP A 725 22.43 -35.04 20.45
N HIS A 726 22.42 -36.36 20.52
CA HIS A 726 21.62 -37.11 21.48
C HIS A 726 22.51 -37.99 22.34
N LYS A 727 22.38 -37.88 23.67
CA LYS A 727 23.08 -38.80 24.57
C LYS A 727 22.30 -40.11 24.66
N MET A 728 22.96 -41.20 24.30
CA MET A 728 22.47 -42.56 24.45
C MET A 728 23.04 -43.16 25.72
N ALA A 729 22.21 -43.85 26.50
CA ALA A 729 22.70 -44.69 27.59
C ALA A 729 23.25 -46.00 27.02
N ARG A 730 24.30 -46.55 27.64
CA ARG A 730 24.72 -47.94 27.43
C ARG A 730 23.55 -48.87 27.73
N ASN A 731 23.38 -49.91 26.92
CA ASN A 731 22.38 -50.92 27.20
C ASN A 731 22.62 -51.52 28.61
N ALA A 732 21.62 -51.41 29.48
CA ALA A 732 21.69 -51.83 30.88
C ALA A 732 21.87 -53.35 31.05
N ASN A 733 21.59 -54.14 30.01
CA ASN A 733 21.79 -55.58 29.99
C ASN A 733 23.26 -55.98 29.78
N ILE A 734 24.15 -55.03 29.41
CA ILE A 734 25.58 -55.28 29.34
C ILE A 734 26.15 -55.25 30.76
N PRO A 735 26.72 -56.35 31.27
CA PRO A 735 27.20 -56.39 32.65
C PRO A 735 28.27 -55.34 32.94
N GLU A 736 28.24 -54.77 34.16
CA GLU A 736 29.16 -53.69 34.58
C GLU A 736 30.64 -54.09 34.58
N ASP A 737 30.94 -55.39 34.64
CA ASP A 737 32.30 -55.96 34.64
C ASP A 737 32.84 -56.29 33.24
N GLN A 738 32.09 -55.97 32.16
CA GLN A 738 32.54 -56.18 30.78
C GLN A 738 33.28 -54.96 30.23
N GLU A 739 34.46 -55.21 29.67
CA GLU A 739 35.31 -54.26 28.96
C GLU A 739 35.01 -54.31 27.44
N LEU A 740 34.95 -53.14 26.79
CA LEU A 740 34.91 -53.07 25.33
C LEU A 740 36.28 -53.47 24.78
N ILE A 741 36.35 -54.62 24.10
CA ILE A 741 37.60 -55.11 23.51
C ILE A 741 37.79 -54.56 22.10
N GLN A 742 36.72 -54.49 21.31
CA GLN A 742 36.79 -54.05 19.93
C GLN A 742 35.45 -53.51 19.45
N ALA A 743 35.46 -52.45 18.65
CA ALA A 743 34.30 -51.94 17.93
C ALA A 743 34.57 -52.01 16.43
N ILE A 744 33.57 -52.43 15.66
CA ILE A 744 33.67 -52.75 14.25
C ILE A 744 32.44 -52.20 13.54
N LYS A 745 32.64 -51.32 12.56
CA LYS A 745 31.57 -50.83 11.69
C LYS A 745 31.33 -51.82 10.55
N ASP A 746 30.07 -52.14 10.29
CA ASP A 746 29.61 -52.79 9.07
C ASP A 746 28.31 -52.13 8.60
N GLU A 747 28.28 -51.66 7.35
CA GLU A 747 27.23 -50.79 6.80
C GLU A 747 26.84 -49.62 7.74
N ASN A 748 25.56 -49.56 8.16
CA ASN A 748 25.01 -48.56 9.08
C ASN A 748 24.96 -49.05 10.54
N THR A 749 25.74 -50.07 10.88
CA THR A 749 25.73 -50.70 12.21
C THR A 749 27.13 -50.73 12.84
N LEU A 750 27.23 -50.30 14.10
CA LEU A 750 28.45 -50.49 14.91
C LEU A 750 28.31 -51.74 15.78
N TYR A 751 29.12 -52.76 15.51
CA TYR A 751 29.22 -53.95 16.33
C TYR A 751 30.28 -53.76 17.42
N ARG A 752 29.93 -53.98 18.68
CA ARG A 752 30.85 -53.84 19.82
C ARG A 752 31.01 -55.15 20.55
N PHE A 753 32.25 -55.58 20.68
CA PHE A 753 32.64 -56.82 21.32
C PHE A 753 33.10 -56.56 22.76
N TRP A 754 32.41 -57.18 23.70
CA TRP A 754 32.59 -57.01 25.14
C TRP A 754 33.13 -58.28 25.77
N GLN A 755 34.10 -58.17 26.68
CA GLN A 755 34.62 -59.31 27.42
C GLN A 755 34.99 -58.90 28.86
N ALA A 756 34.81 -59.81 29.82
CA ALA A 756 34.99 -59.52 31.24
C ALA A 756 36.41 -59.04 31.57
N GLU A 757 36.49 -57.98 32.38
CA GLU A 757 37.69 -57.21 32.65
C GLU A 757 38.77 -57.98 33.44
N ASP A 758 38.36 -58.84 34.37
CA ASP A 758 39.25 -59.54 35.32
C ASP A 758 39.48 -61.03 35.02
N SER A 759 39.04 -61.56 33.88
CA SER A 759 39.13 -63.01 33.57
C SER A 759 39.92 -63.25 32.27
N LYS A 760 40.95 -64.10 32.18
CA LYS A 760 40.88 -65.56 32.31
C LYS A 760 39.55 -66.08 31.74
N ASN A 761 39.42 -66.07 30.42
CA ASN A 761 38.53 -67.00 29.72
C ASN A 761 37.01 -66.72 29.75
N GLY A 762 36.55 -65.51 30.06
CA GLY A 762 35.11 -65.17 30.06
C GLY A 762 34.46 -65.15 28.66
N PRO A 763 33.12 -65.33 28.57
CA PRO A 763 32.39 -65.29 27.31
C PRO A 763 32.55 -63.92 26.62
N LEU A 764 32.62 -63.95 25.29
CA LEU A 764 32.64 -62.76 24.45
C LEU A 764 31.20 -62.40 24.10
N PHE A 765 30.79 -61.14 24.24
CA PHE A 765 29.47 -60.67 23.82
C PHE A 765 29.60 -59.67 22.68
N VAL A 766 28.57 -59.56 21.84
CA VAL A 766 28.46 -58.52 20.81
C VAL A 766 27.16 -57.74 20.97
N THR A 767 27.21 -56.43 20.76
CA THR A 767 26.05 -55.53 20.69
C THR A 767 26.09 -54.74 19.40
N GLU A 768 24.94 -54.35 18.87
CA GLU A 768 24.80 -53.56 17.65
C GLU A 768 24.30 -52.16 18.00
N ILE A 769 24.95 -51.12 17.50
CA ILE A 769 24.45 -49.74 17.57
C ILE A 769 23.99 -49.32 16.19
N THR A 770 22.76 -48.84 16.11
CA THR A 770 22.18 -48.19 14.93
C THR A 770 21.61 -46.83 15.32
N SER A 771 21.01 -46.10 14.38
CA SER A 771 20.27 -44.87 14.69
C SER A 771 19.08 -45.07 15.64
N ALA A 772 18.63 -46.32 15.85
CA ALA A 772 17.57 -46.67 16.78
C ALA A 772 18.07 -46.94 18.22
N GLY A 773 19.39 -46.99 18.44
CA GLY A 773 20.00 -47.29 19.74
C GLY A 773 20.84 -48.57 19.75
N GLU A 774 21.25 -48.99 20.95
CA GLU A 774 22.07 -50.17 21.19
C GLU A 774 21.22 -51.42 21.49
N SER A 775 21.49 -52.53 20.81
CA SER A 775 20.81 -53.82 20.99
C SER A 775 21.24 -54.56 22.27
N ASP A 776 20.48 -55.59 22.66
CA ASP A 776 20.84 -56.47 23.77
C ASP A 776 22.09 -57.31 23.47
N PRO A 777 22.98 -57.55 24.46
CA PRO A 777 24.21 -58.30 24.23
C PRO A 777 23.93 -59.75 23.84
N GLN A 778 24.54 -60.20 22.74
CA GLN A 778 24.50 -61.57 22.26
C GLN A 778 25.83 -62.28 22.52
N GLU A 779 25.80 -63.52 23.02
CA GLU A 779 27.01 -64.30 23.31
C GLU A 779 27.64 -64.86 22.02
N VAL A 780 28.95 -64.62 21.84
CA VAL A 780 29.79 -65.19 20.78
C VAL A 780 30.45 -66.46 21.31
N ALA A 781 29.99 -67.62 20.85
CA ALA A 781 30.44 -68.93 21.32
C ALA A 781 31.88 -69.26 20.85
N LEU A 782 32.89 -68.78 21.58
CA LEU A 782 34.30 -69.09 21.31
C LEU A 782 34.60 -70.57 21.60
N PRO A 783 35.32 -71.31 20.72
CA PRO A 783 35.59 -72.74 20.91
C PRO A 783 36.58 -73.09 22.02
N THR A 784 37.26 -72.10 22.60
CA THR A 784 38.31 -72.31 23.60
C THR A 784 38.17 -71.29 24.72
N GLU A 785 38.10 -71.77 25.96
CA GLU A 785 38.07 -70.91 27.13
C GLU A 785 39.44 -70.21 27.32
N ASP A 786 40.59 -70.89 27.13
CA ASP A 786 41.95 -70.42 27.48
C ASP A 786 42.56 -69.23 26.70
N PHE A 787 41.80 -68.53 25.85
CA PHE A 787 42.31 -67.45 25.00
C PHE A 787 41.52 -66.14 25.21
N LYS A 788 42.23 -65.03 25.44
CA LYS A 788 41.64 -63.68 25.57
C LYS A 788 41.55 -63.02 24.19
N MET A 789 40.46 -62.30 23.91
CA MET A 789 40.33 -61.53 22.67
C MET A 789 41.43 -60.45 22.59
N LEU A 790 42.12 -60.37 21.46
CA LEU A 790 43.11 -59.34 21.17
C LEU A 790 42.44 -58.16 20.49
N ARG A 791 42.72 -56.95 20.96
CA ARG A 791 42.41 -55.73 20.21
C ARG A 791 43.27 -55.73 18.95
N ASN A 792 42.68 -56.02 17.79
CA ASN A 792 43.39 -56.07 16.52
C ASN A 792 43.07 -54.89 15.59
N GLN A 793 42.19 -53.96 16.01
CA GLN A 793 41.71 -52.79 15.25
C GLN A 793 41.23 -53.12 13.82
N MET A 794 40.88 -54.38 13.57
CA MET A 794 40.43 -54.82 12.26
C MET A 794 39.00 -54.38 12.03
N GLN A 795 38.77 -53.76 10.87
CA GLN A 795 37.45 -53.34 10.41
C GLN A 795 36.71 -54.54 9.79
N ALA A 796 35.37 -54.50 9.79
CA ALA A 796 34.60 -55.49 9.05
C ALA A 796 34.82 -55.30 7.56
N THR A 797 34.67 -56.37 6.80
CA THR A 797 34.45 -56.23 5.36
C THR A 797 32.98 -56.04 5.08
N GLN A 798 32.67 -55.40 3.94
CA GLN A 798 31.32 -55.26 3.40
C GLN A 798 30.55 -56.57 3.16
N TYR A 799 31.20 -57.71 3.34
CA TYR A 799 30.56 -59.02 3.22
C TYR A 799 30.03 -59.52 4.57
N GLY A 800 29.96 -58.64 5.57
CA GLY A 800 29.49 -58.95 6.91
C GLY A 800 30.43 -59.84 7.71
N TYR A 801 31.72 -59.94 7.33
CA TYR A 801 32.70 -60.75 8.03
C TYR A 801 33.74 -59.91 8.76
N THR A 802 34.14 -60.38 9.94
CA THR A 802 35.28 -59.84 10.69
C THR A 802 36.19 -60.96 11.20
N PHE A 803 37.46 -60.63 11.42
CA PHE A 803 38.45 -61.58 11.92
C PHE A 803 38.64 -61.36 13.42
N LEU A 804 38.14 -62.31 14.20
CA LEU A 804 38.32 -62.33 15.64
C LEU A 804 39.62 -63.06 15.97
N LEU A 805 40.52 -62.39 16.68
CA LEU A 805 41.81 -62.92 17.07
C LEU A 805 41.87 -63.04 18.59
N THR A 806 42.22 -64.22 19.09
CA THR A 806 42.39 -64.46 20.51
C THR A 806 43.82 -64.94 20.80
N ALA A 807 44.34 -64.65 21.99
CA ALA A 807 45.69 -65.04 22.41
C ALA A 807 45.74 -65.53 23.85
N ASN A 808 46.66 -66.45 24.11
CA ASN A 808 46.93 -67.00 25.43
C ASN A 808 48.11 -66.32 26.14
N ASP A 809 48.48 -65.09 25.72
CA ASP A 809 49.66 -64.37 26.24
C ASP A 809 49.61 -64.11 27.76
N HIS A 810 48.40 -64.16 28.35
CA HIS A 810 48.13 -64.02 29.77
C HIS A 810 48.42 -65.29 30.59
N LEU A 811 48.58 -66.45 29.96
CA LEU A 811 48.87 -67.72 30.61
C LEU A 811 50.39 -67.93 30.77
N SER A 812 50.83 -68.25 31.98
CA SER A 812 52.25 -68.53 32.28
C SER A 812 52.57 -70.01 32.05
N GLY A 813 53.74 -70.30 31.46
CA GLY A 813 54.23 -71.68 31.27
C GLY A 813 53.70 -72.43 30.05
N VAL A 814 52.86 -71.79 29.22
CA VAL A 814 52.37 -72.34 27.94
C VAL A 814 53.04 -71.63 26.75
N LYS A 815 53.12 -72.31 25.59
CA LYS A 815 53.60 -71.68 24.35
C LYS A 815 52.60 -70.60 23.95
N ARG A 816 53.08 -69.36 23.80
CA ARG A 816 52.26 -68.25 23.34
C ARG A 816 51.88 -68.44 21.87
N GLU A 817 50.60 -68.42 21.57
CA GLU A 817 50.04 -68.57 20.23
C GLU A 817 48.73 -67.79 20.09
N HIS A 818 48.31 -67.55 18.84
CA HIS A 818 47.01 -66.94 18.55
C HIS A 818 46.03 -67.99 17.98
N LYS A 819 44.73 -67.78 18.18
CA LYS A 819 43.65 -68.44 17.43
C LYS A 819 42.85 -67.39 16.68
N GLY A 820 42.69 -67.59 15.38
CA GLY A 820 41.91 -66.71 14.51
C GLY A 820 40.59 -67.36 14.11
N TYR A 821 39.56 -66.54 13.99
CA TYR A 821 38.22 -66.96 13.59
C TYR A 821 37.61 -65.95 12.60
N ARG A 822 36.96 -66.43 11.55
CA ARG A 822 36.01 -65.64 10.76
C ARG A 822 34.68 -65.59 11.50
N TYR A 823 34.21 -64.40 11.82
CA TYR A 823 32.92 -64.17 12.44
C TYR A 823 32.00 -63.45 11.46
N HIS A 824 30.81 -63.99 11.22
CA HIS A 824 29.77 -63.35 10.41
C HIS A 824 28.90 -62.47 11.31
N LEU A 825 28.92 -61.16 11.08
CA LEU A 825 28.28 -60.14 11.91
C LEU A 825 26.76 -60.31 11.99
N ALA A 826 26.10 -60.51 10.85
CA ALA A 826 24.64 -60.67 10.81
C ALA A 826 24.12 -62.03 11.33
N THR A 827 24.84 -63.14 11.14
CA THR A 827 24.36 -64.49 11.52
C THR A 827 24.94 -65.00 12.83
N GLY A 828 26.02 -64.40 13.32
CA GLY A 828 26.79 -64.87 14.48
C GLY A 828 27.63 -66.12 14.20
N GLU A 829 27.76 -66.57 12.95
CA GLU A 829 28.53 -67.76 12.60
C GLU A 829 30.03 -67.56 12.84
N LEU A 830 30.68 -68.51 13.52
CA LEU A 830 32.11 -68.48 13.85
C LEU A 830 32.85 -69.67 13.23
N THR A 831 33.79 -69.41 12.31
CA THR A 831 34.59 -70.43 11.61
C THR A 831 36.09 -70.28 11.91
N PRO A 832 36.83 -71.31 12.34
CA PRO A 832 38.26 -71.21 12.67
C PRO A 832 39.16 -71.02 11.43
N VAL A 833 40.25 -70.27 11.59
CA VAL A 833 41.33 -70.10 10.59
C VAL A 833 42.55 -70.93 11.00
N ASP A 834 43.18 -71.64 10.07
CA ASP A 834 44.42 -72.36 10.36
C ASP A 834 45.58 -71.37 10.57
N MET A 835 45.98 -71.20 11.84
CA MET A 835 47.06 -70.29 12.22
C MET A 835 48.46 -70.86 12.01
N SER A 836 48.60 -72.14 11.61
CA SER A 836 49.90 -72.79 11.46
C SER A 836 50.77 -72.22 10.33
N PHE A 837 50.13 -71.50 9.40
CA PHE A 837 50.78 -70.73 8.34
C PHE A 837 51.64 -69.59 8.87
N PHE A 838 51.22 -68.96 9.98
CA PHE A 838 51.93 -67.85 10.57
C PHE A 838 53.12 -68.33 11.40
N ARG A 839 54.21 -67.55 11.37
CA ARG A 839 55.39 -67.85 12.19
C ARG A 839 55.00 -67.91 13.67
N ASP A 840 55.36 -69.02 14.32
CA ASP A 840 55.02 -69.31 15.71
C ASP A 840 53.52 -69.32 16.05
N ASN A 841 52.64 -69.51 15.05
CA ASN A 841 51.18 -69.36 15.15
C ASN A 841 50.77 -67.94 15.59
N LYS A 842 51.53 -66.92 15.18
CA LYS A 842 51.30 -65.53 15.57
C LYS A 842 51.21 -64.60 14.37
N VAL A 843 50.13 -63.86 14.33
CA VAL A 843 49.93 -62.69 13.46
C VAL A 843 50.81 -61.53 13.92
N ASN A 844 51.44 -60.82 12.98
CA ASN A 844 52.10 -59.56 13.25
C ASN A 844 51.15 -58.37 12.99
N LEU A 845 50.40 -57.98 14.02
CA LEU A 845 49.44 -56.86 13.96
C LEU A 845 50.05 -55.50 13.58
N SER A 846 51.38 -55.36 13.56
CA SER A 846 52.05 -54.12 13.16
C SER A 846 52.39 -54.02 11.67
N SER A 847 52.39 -55.15 10.94
CA SER A 847 52.80 -55.21 9.52
C SER A 847 51.87 -56.02 8.63
N ASP A 848 50.96 -56.80 9.22
CA ASP A 848 50.00 -57.61 8.50
C ASP A 848 48.66 -56.88 8.40
N ALA A 849 48.02 -56.98 7.25
CA ALA A 849 46.64 -56.56 7.04
C ALA A 849 45.80 -57.80 6.67
N PHE A 850 44.51 -57.81 7.04
CA PHE A 850 43.64 -58.92 6.71
C PHE A 850 42.26 -58.46 6.27
N TYR A 851 41.69 -59.24 5.36
CA TYR A 851 40.43 -58.94 4.69
C TYR A 851 39.69 -60.25 4.41
N PHE A 852 38.45 -60.13 3.95
CA PHE A 852 37.65 -61.24 3.44
C PHE A 852 37.23 -60.93 2.01
N THR A 853 37.20 -61.97 1.17
CA THR A 853 36.63 -61.90 -0.18
C THR A 853 35.11 -61.99 -0.12
N GLU A 854 34.42 -61.72 -1.24
CA GLU A 854 32.96 -61.87 -1.35
C GLU A 854 32.48 -63.29 -1.02
N ALA A 855 33.27 -64.29 -1.42
CA ALA A 855 33.04 -65.69 -1.08
C ALA A 855 33.31 -66.01 0.41
N GLY A 856 33.73 -65.03 1.21
CA GLY A 856 34.07 -65.17 2.63
C GLY A 856 35.43 -65.81 2.88
N ASN A 857 36.30 -65.96 1.87
CA ASN A 857 37.67 -66.48 2.05
C ASN A 857 38.57 -65.44 2.71
N PHE A 858 39.54 -65.88 3.52
CA PHE A 858 40.35 -64.99 4.35
C PHE A 858 41.62 -64.59 3.63
N LEU A 859 41.80 -63.30 3.40
CA LEU A 859 42.96 -62.73 2.72
C LEU A 859 43.92 -62.13 3.75
N HIS A 860 45.18 -62.53 3.71
CA HIS A 860 46.26 -62.01 4.53
C HIS A 860 47.30 -61.33 3.66
N LEU A 861 47.54 -60.04 3.90
CA LEU A 861 48.61 -59.28 3.29
C LEU A 861 49.73 -59.14 4.31
N SER A 862 50.88 -59.72 4.02
CA SER A 862 52.09 -59.55 4.83
C SER A 862 53.03 -58.55 4.19
N SER A 863 53.38 -57.50 4.92
CA SER A 863 54.46 -56.60 4.51
C SER A 863 55.81 -57.12 5.01
N SER A 864 56.78 -57.24 4.10
CA SER A 864 58.14 -57.67 4.37
C SER A 864 59.15 -56.61 3.94
N TYR A 865 60.32 -56.59 4.61
CA TYR A 865 61.35 -55.59 4.37
C TYR A 865 62.25 -55.95 3.17
N PRO A 866 62.60 -54.98 2.28
CA PRO A 866 62.08 -53.61 2.18
C PRO A 866 60.92 -53.52 1.18
N ASN A 867 59.71 -53.24 1.69
CA ASN A 867 58.51 -52.84 0.94
C ASN A 867 57.98 -53.88 -0.08
N GLU A 868 57.94 -55.16 0.26
CA GLU A 868 57.22 -56.19 -0.51
C GLU A 868 55.99 -56.66 0.27
N VAL A 869 54.81 -56.52 -0.32
CA VAL A 869 53.52 -57.03 0.17
C VAL A 869 53.24 -58.38 -0.48
N THR A 870 53.19 -59.44 0.32
CA THR A 870 52.76 -60.77 -0.13
C THR A 870 51.30 -60.99 0.23
N VAL A 871 50.48 -61.32 -0.77
CA VAL A 871 49.04 -61.57 -0.65
C VAL A 871 48.81 -63.08 -0.57
N ASN A 872 48.25 -63.55 0.55
CA ASN A 872 47.94 -64.94 0.80
C ASN A 872 46.42 -65.12 0.98
N LEU A 873 45.85 -66.16 0.39
CA LEU A 873 44.44 -66.52 0.52
C LEU A 873 44.30 -67.80 1.33
N PHE A 874 43.44 -67.80 2.34
CA PHE A 874 42.96 -68.97 3.04
C PHE A 874 41.54 -69.30 2.58
N ASP A 875 41.40 -70.47 1.99
CA ASP A 875 40.13 -70.99 1.50
C ASP A 875 39.44 -71.82 2.59
N PHE A 876 38.24 -71.40 3.02
CA PHE A 876 37.52 -72.08 4.12
C PHE A 876 36.91 -73.42 3.72
N GLU A 877 36.61 -73.65 2.43
CA GLU A 877 36.07 -74.92 1.96
C GLU A 877 37.13 -76.03 2.02
N THR A 878 38.36 -75.70 1.62
CA THR A 878 39.50 -76.63 1.57
C THR A 878 40.37 -76.58 2.81
N SER A 879 40.25 -75.53 3.63
CA SER A 879 41.10 -75.26 4.80
C SER A 879 42.59 -75.17 4.45
N THR A 880 42.94 -74.51 3.35
CA THR A 880 44.33 -74.39 2.87
C THR A 880 44.73 -72.94 2.55
N TRP A 881 46.03 -72.65 2.74
CA TRP A 881 46.65 -71.38 2.39
C TRP A 881 47.33 -71.44 1.01
N ALA A 882 47.18 -70.39 0.22
CA ALA A 882 47.84 -70.21 -1.07
C ALA A 882 48.35 -68.77 -1.27
N GLU A 883 49.64 -68.62 -1.59
CA GLU A 883 50.23 -67.34 -2.03
C GLU A 883 49.65 -66.97 -3.41
N GLN A 884 49.15 -65.75 -3.54
CA GLN A 884 48.53 -65.24 -4.77
C GLN A 884 49.49 -64.29 -5.51
N TYR A 885 49.97 -63.26 -4.84
CA TYR A 885 50.74 -62.17 -5.45
C TYR A 885 51.86 -61.66 -4.54
N LYS A 886 52.88 -61.07 -5.17
CA LYS A 886 53.92 -60.27 -4.51
C LYS A 886 53.97 -58.91 -5.16
N ILE A 887 53.67 -57.87 -4.39
CA ILE A 887 53.49 -56.50 -4.87
C ILE A 887 54.50 -55.62 -4.15
N TYR A 888 55.28 -54.85 -4.89
CA TYR A 888 56.25 -53.95 -4.30
C TYR A 888 55.59 -52.62 -3.93
N GLY A 889 55.57 -52.27 -2.65
CA GLY A 889 54.95 -51.04 -2.13
C GLY A 889 54.52 -51.16 -0.67
N GLU A 890 53.70 -50.21 -0.22
CA GLU A 890 53.15 -50.15 1.14
C GLU A 890 51.62 -50.24 1.09
N ILE A 891 51.02 -51.00 2.01
CA ILE A 891 49.57 -51.15 2.10
C ILE A 891 48.94 -49.82 2.55
N LEU A 892 47.97 -49.34 1.77
CA LEU A 892 47.07 -48.24 2.09
C LEU A 892 45.67 -48.82 2.34
N GLN A 893 45.24 -48.79 3.60
CA GLN A 893 43.85 -49.09 3.94
C GLN A 893 43.07 -47.78 4.00
N LEU A 894 42.01 -47.68 3.21
CA LEU A 894 41.25 -46.45 3.02
C LEU A 894 39.87 -46.57 3.68
N PRO A 895 39.38 -45.54 4.40
CA PRO A 895 38.16 -45.65 5.23
C PRO A 895 36.86 -45.98 4.49
N SER A 896 36.80 -45.77 3.16
CA SER A 896 35.63 -45.96 2.32
C SER A 896 35.81 -47.00 1.19
N SER A 897 36.97 -47.64 1.09
CA SER A 897 37.19 -48.71 0.09
C SER A 897 36.90 -50.07 0.72
N ALA A 898 35.76 -50.67 0.39
CA ALA A 898 35.35 -51.95 0.97
C ALA A 898 35.74 -53.17 0.11
N ASP A 899 35.95 -52.96 -1.18
CA ASP A 899 36.16 -53.98 -2.21
C ASP A 899 37.58 -53.96 -2.76
N GLU A 900 38.36 -52.93 -2.45
CA GLU A 900 39.65 -52.73 -3.08
C GLU A 900 40.72 -52.35 -2.03
N ILE A 901 41.90 -52.93 -2.19
CA ILE A 901 43.08 -52.57 -1.40
C ILE A 901 44.06 -51.87 -2.32
N ALA A 902 44.54 -50.72 -1.87
CA ALA A 902 45.65 -50.04 -2.51
C ALA A 902 46.98 -50.48 -1.88
N VAL A 903 47.94 -50.83 -2.72
CA VAL A 903 49.37 -50.91 -2.37
C VAL A 903 50.07 -49.79 -3.14
N LEU A 904 50.58 -48.80 -2.43
CA LEU A 904 51.25 -47.66 -3.03
C LEU A 904 52.75 -47.92 -3.10
N LYS A 905 53.27 -48.07 -4.31
CA LYS A 905 54.69 -48.01 -4.57
C LYS A 905 55.12 -46.54 -4.64
N ARG A 906 55.96 -46.15 -3.69
CA ARG A 906 56.55 -44.82 -3.67
C ARG A 906 57.90 -44.81 -4.41
N PRO A 907 58.28 -43.66 -5.00
CA PRO A 907 59.65 -43.44 -5.43
C PRO A 907 60.62 -43.67 -4.27
N SER A 908 61.72 -44.37 -4.52
CA SER A 908 62.80 -44.43 -3.54
C SER A 908 63.42 -43.04 -3.34
N SER A 909 64.15 -42.83 -2.23
CA SER A 909 64.88 -41.58 -1.99
C SER A 909 65.94 -41.26 -3.05
N ASP A 910 66.17 -42.16 -4.01
CA ASP A 910 67.13 -41.99 -5.10
C ASP A 910 66.41 -41.77 -6.46
N GLU A 911 65.07 -41.80 -6.50
CA GLU A 911 64.24 -41.79 -7.71
C GLU A 911 63.14 -40.70 -7.69
N TYR A 912 63.45 -39.50 -7.19
CA TYR A 912 62.48 -38.38 -7.02
C TYR A 912 61.64 -38.04 -8.27
N LEU A 913 62.08 -38.40 -9.47
CA LEU A 913 61.40 -38.10 -10.74
C LEU A 913 60.38 -39.18 -11.18
N THR A 914 60.15 -40.21 -10.37
CA THR A 914 59.18 -41.26 -10.70
C THR A 914 57.82 -40.97 -10.08
N SER A 915 56.75 -41.25 -10.82
CA SER A 915 55.40 -41.17 -10.31
C SER A 915 55.12 -42.32 -9.34
N PRO A 916 54.42 -42.09 -8.20
CA PRO A 916 53.86 -43.17 -7.40
C PRO A 916 52.97 -44.07 -8.26
N LEU A 917 53.09 -45.38 -8.03
CA LEU A 917 52.27 -46.40 -8.67
C LEU A 917 51.32 -46.97 -7.63
N LEU A 918 50.03 -46.78 -7.85
CA LEU A 918 48.97 -47.34 -7.04
C LEU A 918 48.59 -48.71 -7.61
N THR A 919 48.97 -49.78 -6.93
CA THR A 919 48.51 -51.13 -7.25
C THR A 919 47.19 -51.37 -6.52
N ILE A 920 46.12 -51.64 -7.25
CA ILE A 920 44.78 -51.90 -6.73
C ILE A 920 44.49 -53.39 -6.82
N ILE A 921 44.15 -53.99 -5.67
CA ILE A 921 43.76 -55.39 -5.54
C ILE A 921 42.24 -55.41 -5.31
N ASN A 922 41.48 -55.98 -6.24
CA ASN A 922 40.05 -56.20 -6.03
C ASN A 922 39.84 -57.42 -5.12
N LEU A 923 39.13 -57.25 -4.01
CA LEU A 923 38.90 -58.27 -3.00
C LEU A 923 37.89 -59.35 -3.42
N ALA A 924 37.01 -59.05 -4.37
CA ALA A 924 36.05 -60.02 -4.90
C ALA A 924 36.69 -60.94 -5.94
N THR A 925 37.41 -60.37 -6.91
CA THR A 925 37.99 -61.11 -8.05
C THR A 925 39.44 -61.52 -7.83
N LEU A 926 40.11 -60.95 -6.83
CA LEU A 926 41.58 -61.01 -6.63
C LEU A 926 42.37 -60.44 -7.82
N GLU A 927 41.71 -59.72 -8.74
CA GLU A 927 42.39 -59.10 -9.87
C GLU A 927 43.27 -57.94 -9.38
N VAL A 928 44.52 -57.93 -9.86
CA VAL A 928 45.50 -56.88 -9.57
C VAL A 928 45.61 -55.96 -10.77
N THR A 929 45.42 -54.67 -10.54
CA THR A 929 45.57 -53.63 -11.56
C THR A 929 46.48 -52.52 -11.05
N GLU A 930 47.09 -51.77 -11.96
CA GLU A 930 48.02 -50.68 -11.60
C GLU A 930 47.52 -49.36 -12.18
N GLN A 931 47.66 -48.29 -11.41
CA GLN A 931 47.34 -46.93 -11.80
C GLN A 931 48.50 -46.01 -11.41
N GLU A 932 49.13 -45.39 -12.41
CA GLU A 932 50.16 -44.38 -12.17
C GLU A 932 49.48 -43.04 -11.81
N LEU A 933 49.96 -42.37 -10.75
CA LEU A 933 49.52 -41.01 -10.44
C LEU A 933 50.26 -40.05 -11.38
N THR A 934 49.53 -39.42 -12.30
CA THR A 934 50.18 -38.55 -13.30
C THR A 934 50.71 -37.28 -12.63
N TYR A 935 51.96 -36.90 -12.92
CA TYR A 935 52.52 -35.59 -12.56
C TYR A 935 52.79 -34.73 -13.81
N PRO A 936 52.81 -33.39 -13.68
CA PRO A 936 53.38 -32.52 -14.70
C PRO A 936 54.88 -32.83 -14.83
N GLY A 937 55.31 -33.31 -16.01
CA GLY A 937 56.66 -33.86 -16.23
C GLY A 937 57.84 -32.91 -16.00
N ASP A 938 57.59 -31.60 -15.83
CA ASP A 938 58.60 -30.57 -15.56
C ASP A 938 58.53 -30.00 -14.12
N SER A 939 57.70 -30.56 -13.24
CA SER A 939 57.50 -30.01 -11.89
C SER A 939 58.68 -30.30 -10.94
N PRO A 940 59.19 -29.30 -10.21
CA PRO A 940 60.21 -29.50 -9.17
C PRO A 940 59.62 -29.96 -7.81
N PHE A 941 58.32 -30.25 -7.73
CA PHE A 941 57.60 -30.59 -6.50
C PHE A 941 57.08 -32.03 -6.49
N TYR A 942 57.26 -32.74 -5.38
CA TYR A 942 57.04 -34.19 -5.27
C TYR A 942 56.33 -34.61 -3.97
N CYS A 943 55.59 -35.71 -4.04
CA CYS A 943 54.94 -36.38 -2.92
C CYS A 943 55.86 -37.42 -2.27
N ASN A 944 56.50 -37.10 -1.15
CA ASN A 944 57.59 -37.92 -0.59
C ASN A 944 57.31 -38.60 0.77
N ILE A 945 56.28 -38.20 1.53
CA ILE A 945 55.93 -38.81 2.83
C ILE A 945 54.57 -39.54 2.78
N LYS A 946 54.49 -40.71 3.43
CA LYS A 946 53.27 -41.55 3.47
C LYS A 946 52.07 -40.78 4.04
N GLN A 947 52.30 -39.96 5.05
CA GLN A 947 51.29 -39.18 5.78
C GLN A 947 50.75 -37.98 4.98
N ALA A 948 51.39 -37.61 3.87
CA ALA A 948 51.03 -36.46 3.04
C ALA A 948 50.09 -36.78 1.88
N ILE A 949 50.00 -38.05 1.46
CA ILE A 949 49.08 -38.47 0.39
C ILE A 949 47.81 -39.03 1.02
N SER A 950 46.68 -38.53 0.56
CA SER A 950 45.36 -39.06 0.89
C SER A 950 44.56 -39.28 -0.37
N LEU A 951 43.80 -40.37 -0.42
CA LEU A 951 42.93 -40.71 -1.54
C LEU A 951 41.48 -40.44 -1.11
N ALA A 952 40.77 -39.64 -1.93
CA ALA A 952 39.36 -39.36 -1.78
C ALA A 952 38.60 -40.48 -2.50
N VAL A 953 38.35 -41.58 -1.79
CA VAL A 953 37.84 -42.81 -2.39
C VAL A 953 36.39 -42.64 -2.86
N ARG A 954 36.17 -42.91 -4.15
CA ARG A 954 34.85 -43.07 -4.79
C ARG A 954 34.44 -44.55 -4.83
N GLU A 955 33.37 -44.88 -5.56
CA GLU A 955 32.93 -46.28 -5.78
C GLU A 955 34.06 -47.21 -6.25
N GLN A 956 35.06 -46.68 -6.97
CA GLN A 956 36.27 -47.41 -7.36
C GLN A 956 37.50 -46.53 -7.11
N LEU A 957 38.59 -47.15 -6.63
CA LEU A 957 39.87 -46.49 -6.40
C LEU A 957 40.44 -45.86 -7.67
N LYS A 958 40.16 -46.44 -8.84
CA LYS A 958 40.59 -45.89 -10.15
C LYS A 958 39.95 -44.55 -10.49
N ASN A 959 38.74 -44.30 -10.03
CA ASN A 959 38.01 -43.05 -10.27
C ASN A 959 38.18 -42.07 -9.12
N SER A 960 38.97 -42.45 -8.11
CA SER A 960 39.08 -41.69 -6.88
C SER A 960 39.88 -40.42 -7.08
N GLY A 961 39.57 -39.44 -6.24
CA GLY A 961 40.38 -38.25 -6.13
C GLY A 961 41.63 -38.49 -5.30
N ALA A 962 42.56 -37.55 -5.33
CA ALA A 962 43.69 -37.55 -4.42
C ALA A 962 44.07 -36.13 -4.01
N GLY A 963 44.69 -36.03 -2.85
CA GLY A 963 45.43 -34.86 -2.46
C GLY A 963 46.78 -35.25 -1.90
N CYS A 964 47.79 -34.43 -2.18
CA CYS A 964 49.13 -34.66 -1.73
C CYS A 964 49.81 -33.37 -1.32
N LEU A 965 50.37 -33.31 -0.11
CA LEU A 965 51.32 -32.26 0.27
C LEU A 965 52.65 -32.46 -0.47
N VAL A 966 53.04 -31.46 -1.25
CA VAL A 966 54.25 -31.49 -2.09
C VAL A 966 55.43 -30.81 -1.41
N SER A 967 56.62 -31.30 -1.69
CA SER A 967 57.90 -30.72 -1.26
C SER A 967 58.86 -30.60 -2.44
N ASP A 968 59.86 -29.71 -2.35
CA ASP A 968 60.90 -29.62 -3.37
C ASP A 968 61.92 -30.78 -3.28
N ALA A 969 62.64 -31.06 -4.38
CA ALA A 969 63.62 -32.16 -4.45
C ALA A 969 64.77 -32.09 -3.42
N TYR A 970 65.04 -30.91 -2.84
CA TYR A 970 66.27 -30.67 -2.08
C TYR A 970 66.03 -30.34 -0.60
N ASN A 971 64.92 -29.69 -0.24
CA ASN A 971 64.78 -29.01 1.05
C ASN A 971 63.83 -29.73 2.01
N LYS A 972 63.17 -30.84 1.60
CA LYS A 972 62.21 -31.63 2.40
C LYS A 972 61.05 -30.82 3.01
N ASN A 973 61.01 -29.51 2.78
CA ASN A 973 60.01 -28.61 3.33
C ASN A 973 58.74 -28.71 2.50
N ALA A 974 57.59 -28.57 3.15
CA ALA A 974 56.32 -28.60 2.44
C ALA A 974 56.04 -27.25 1.76
N GLN A 975 55.69 -27.31 0.47
CA GLN A 975 55.64 -26.17 -0.47
C GLN A 975 54.24 -25.86 -0.99
N GLY A 976 53.31 -26.81 -0.88
CA GLY A 976 51.96 -26.68 -1.42
C GLY A 976 51.24 -28.02 -1.47
N TYR A 977 50.17 -28.11 -2.26
CA TYR A 977 49.45 -29.36 -2.49
C TYR A 977 49.20 -29.63 -3.97
N TYR A 978 49.24 -30.90 -4.36
CA TYR A 978 48.60 -31.40 -5.57
C TYR A 978 47.20 -31.91 -5.25
N LEU A 979 46.21 -31.51 -6.06
CA LEU A 979 44.85 -32.04 -6.02
C LEU A 979 44.50 -32.70 -7.35
N TRP A 980 43.98 -33.91 -7.28
CA TRP A 980 43.41 -34.67 -8.39
C TRP A 980 41.92 -34.84 -8.13
N ASP A 981 41.05 -34.34 -9.01
CA ASP A 981 39.64 -34.76 -9.00
C ASP A 981 39.51 -36.25 -9.35
N ASN A 982 40.35 -36.70 -10.27
CA ASN A 982 40.53 -38.10 -10.64
C ASN A 982 42.04 -38.39 -10.75
N ILE A 983 42.53 -39.43 -10.08
CA ILE A 983 43.94 -39.83 -10.11
C ILE A 983 44.46 -40.19 -11.52
N ALA A 984 43.55 -40.46 -12.48
CA ALA A 984 43.87 -40.68 -13.88
C ALA A 984 44.16 -39.38 -14.66
N GLU A 985 43.84 -38.21 -14.11
CA GLU A 985 44.02 -36.90 -14.73
C GLU A 985 45.26 -36.17 -14.19
N LEU A 986 45.61 -35.04 -14.82
CA LEU A 986 46.70 -34.19 -14.33
C LEU A 986 46.25 -33.43 -13.06
N PRO A 987 47.08 -33.39 -12.00
CA PRO A 987 46.75 -32.66 -10.80
C PRO A 987 46.88 -31.16 -10.99
N LYS A 988 46.12 -30.43 -10.20
CA LYS A 988 46.30 -28.99 -10.03
C LYS A 988 47.23 -28.74 -8.86
N LEU A 989 48.26 -27.93 -9.11
CA LEU A 989 49.21 -27.50 -8.09
C LEU A 989 48.72 -26.20 -7.45
N HIS A 990 48.67 -26.18 -6.12
CA HIS A 990 48.57 -24.96 -5.34
C HIS A 990 49.83 -24.81 -4.51
N LEU A 991 50.52 -23.68 -4.64
CA LEU A 991 51.71 -23.36 -3.84
C LEU A 991 51.32 -22.39 -2.73
N PHE A 992 51.92 -22.56 -1.55
CA PHE A 992 51.69 -21.65 -0.44
C PHE A 992 52.19 -20.24 -0.77
N ASN A 993 51.45 -19.23 -0.31
CA ASN A 993 51.81 -17.82 -0.49
C ASN A 993 52.96 -17.34 0.44
N HIS A 994 53.51 -18.18 1.32
CA HIS A 994 54.49 -17.81 2.37
C HIS A 994 55.52 -18.91 2.63
N ASP A 995 56.68 -18.53 3.19
CA ASP A 995 57.91 -19.32 3.42
C ASP A 995 57.74 -20.82 3.81
N ASP A 996 58.68 -21.63 3.32
CA ASP A 996 58.92 -23.06 3.57
C ASP A 996 58.46 -23.58 4.95
N ILE A 997 57.68 -24.67 4.97
CA ILE A 997 57.33 -25.40 6.21
C ILE A 997 58.42 -26.42 6.53
N PRO A 998 59.16 -26.31 7.65
CA PRO A 998 60.23 -27.25 7.98
C PRO A 998 59.72 -28.70 8.12
N TYR A 999 60.43 -29.63 7.48
CA TYR A 999 60.14 -31.08 7.51
C TYR A 999 59.96 -31.61 8.95
N ARG A 1000 58.74 -31.98 9.32
CA ARG A 1000 58.43 -32.81 10.49
C ARG A 1000 57.35 -33.83 10.18
N ASP A 1001 57.42 -34.98 10.84
CA ASP A 1001 56.52 -36.13 10.75
C ASP A 1001 55.06 -35.84 11.18
N ASP A 1002 54.69 -34.56 11.38
CA ASP A 1002 53.42 -34.10 11.93
C ASP A 1002 52.50 -33.46 10.86
N ASN A 1003 52.87 -33.53 9.57
CA ASN A 1003 52.04 -33.05 8.47
C ASN A 1003 51.14 -34.20 7.98
N TYR A 1004 49.84 -34.05 8.15
CA TYR A 1004 48.82 -35.01 7.75
C TYR A 1004 47.86 -34.35 6.77
N GLY A 1005 47.48 -35.09 5.72
CA GLY A 1005 46.50 -34.66 4.73
C GLY A 1005 45.32 -35.63 4.64
N VAL A 1006 44.12 -35.10 4.43
CA VAL A 1006 42.88 -35.87 4.25
C VAL A 1006 42.18 -35.38 3.00
N ALA A 1007 41.94 -36.27 2.03
CA ALA A 1007 41.19 -35.98 0.81
C ALA A 1007 39.76 -36.51 0.92
N SER A 1008 38.78 -35.74 0.45
CA SER A 1008 37.36 -36.11 0.39
C SER A 1008 36.74 -35.68 -0.94
N VAL A 1009 35.67 -36.36 -1.36
CA VAL A 1009 34.92 -36.03 -2.59
C VAL A 1009 33.67 -35.25 -2.21
N LYS A 1010 33.50 -34.05 -2.77
CA LYS A 1010 32.30 -33.21 -2.67
C LYS A 1010 31.13 -33.82 -3.48
N SER A 1011 29.88 -33.40 -3.25
CA SER A 1011 28.76 -33.92 -4.05
C SER A 1011 28.80 -33.55 -5.52
N ASP A 1012 29.40 -32.40 -5.84
CA ASP A 1012 29.62 -31.96 -7.21
C ASP A 1012 30.67 -32.83 -7.93
N GLY A 1013 31.29 -33.75 -7.20
CA GLY A 1013 32.30 -34.66 -7.71
C GLY A 1013 33.71 -34.07 -7.69
N HIS A 1014 33.92 -32.86 -7.17
CA HIS A 1014 35.27 -32.30 -7.00
C HIS A 1014 35.91 -32.75 -5.70
N VAL A 1015 37.22 -32.58 -5.59
CA VAL A 1015 38.01 -33.01 -4.44
C VAL A 1015 38.34 -31.84 -3.53
N THR A 1016 38.14 -32.08 -2.24
CA THR A 1016 38.67 -31.24 -1.16
C THR A 1016 39.79 -31.97 -0.45
N PHE A 1017 40.79 -31.23 -0.04
CA PHE A 1017 41.92 -31.72 0.74
C PHE A 1017 42.19 -30.80 1.92
N ALA A 1018 42.10 -31.37 3.12
CA ALA A 1018 42.46 -30.68 4.34
C ALA A 1018 43.85 -31.14 4.78
N ALA A 1019 44.68 -30.20 5.22
CA ALA A 1019 45.98 -30.52 5.77
C ALA A 1019 46.32 -29.66 6.99
N GLY A 1020 46.88 -30.32 8.01
CA GLY A 1020 47.36 -29.67 9.21
C GLY A 1020 48.78 -29.14 9.04
N ARG A 1021 49.00 -27.86 9.36
CA ARG A 1021 50.31 -27.21 9.34
C ARG A 1021 50.81 -26.97 10.76
N ARG A 1022 52.00 -27.49 11.08
CA ARG A 1022 52.74 -27.16 12.31
C ARG A 1022 53.80 -26.10 12.01
N ASN A 1023 53.73 -24.92 12.63
CA ASN A 1023 54.83 -23.95 12.58
C ASN A 1023 55.44 -23.79 13.99
N ALA A 1024 56.69 -24.23 14.13
CA ALA A 1024 57.45 -24.19 15.38
C ALA A 1024 58.55 -23.14 15.29
N PHE A 1025 58.18 -21.87 15.15
CA PHE A 1025 59.11 -20.76 15.43
C PHE A 1025 58.77 -20.16 16.81
N GLU A 1026 59.81 -19.94 17.62
CA GLU A 1026 59.74 -19.21 18.91
C GLU A 1026 58.92 -19.84 20.06
N GLY A 1027 58.97 -21.16 20.24
CA GLY A 1027 58.51 -21.79 21.49
C GLY A 1027 57.00 -21.81 21.72
N VAL A 1028 56.21 -21.39 20.72
CA VAL A 1028 54.75 -21.53 20.68
C VAL A 1028 54.40 -22.56 19.60
N ASP A 1029 53.75 -23.67 20.01
CA ASP A 1029 53.29 -24.72 19.09
C ASP A 1029 52.04 -24.22 18.36
N ALA A 1030 52.21 -23.42 17.29
CA ALA A 1030 51.10 -22.92 16.49
C ALA A 1030 50.74 -23.97 15.43
N ARG A 1031 49.50 -24.49 15.50
CA ARG A 1031 48.96 -25.45 14.52
C ARG A 1031 47.73 -24.81 13.88
N HIS A 1032 47.64 -24.85 12.55
CA HIS A 1032 46.49 -24.36 11.76
C HIS A 1032 46.06 -25.46 10.78
N PHE A 1033 44.85 -25.39 10.28
CA PHE A 1033 44.40 -26.26 9.19
C PHE A 1033 44.08 -25.44 7.95
N GLU A 1034 44.54 -25.94 6.82
CA GLU A 1034 44.27 -25.38 5.50
C GLU A 1034 43.40 -26.38 4.74
N VAL A 1035 42.29 -25.88 4.20
CA VAL A 1035 41.38 -26.64 3.36
C VAL A 1035 41.51 -26.10 1.95
N ALA A 1036 41.97 -26.95 1.03
CA ALA A 1036 42.10 -26.64 -0.38
C ALA A 1036 41.09 -27.45 -1.19
N GLU A 1037 40.47 -26.85 -2.19
CA GLU A 1037 39.50 -27.53 -3.05
C GLU A 1037 39.65 -27.11 -4.50
N ILE A 1038 39.19 -27.98 -5.40
CA ILE A 1038 39.05 -27.64 -6.82
C ILE A 1038 37.72 -26.90 -7.01
N VAL A 1039 37.81 -25.69 -7.55
CA VAL A 1039 36.67 -24.84 -7.90
C VAL A 1039 36.66 -24.50 -9.37
N THR A 1040 35.46 -24.35 -9.91
CA THR A 1040 35.24 -23.87 -11.27
C THR A 1040 35.04 -22.36 -11.24
N THR A 1041 35.97 -21.61 -11.82
CA THR A 1041 35.97 -20.14 -11.84
C THR A 1041 35.92 -19.63 -13.28
N GLU A 1042 35.07 -18.64 -13.53
CA GLU A 1042 35.10 -17.92 -14.80
C GLU A 1042 36.24 -16.90 -14.79
N VAL A 1043 37.25 -17.13 -15.63
CA VAL A 1043 38.38 -16.21 -15.82
C VAL A 1043 38.35 -15.75 -17.28
N ASP A 1044 38.22 -14.44 -17.48
CA ASP A 1044 38.16 -13.79 -18.80
C ASP A 1044 37.13 -14.41 -19.77
N GLY A 1045 35.94 -14.76 -19.26
CA GLY A 1045 34.85 -15.33 -20.06
C GLY A 1045 35.03 -16.81 -20.43
N SER A 1046 36.03 -17.47 -19.87
CA SER A 1046 36.27 -18.91 -20.01
C SER A 1046 36.15 -19.60 -18.65
N ILE A 1047 35.44 -20.72 -18.64
CA ILE A 1047 35.30 -21.56 -17.45
C ILE A 1047 36.62 -22.32 -17.27
N VAL A 1048 37.35 -22.03 -16.19
CA VAL A 1048 38.61 -22.69 -15.84
C VAL A 1048 38.57 -23.21 -14.42
N GLU A 1049 39.28 -24.29 -14.20
CA GLU A 1049 39.23 -25.05 -12.97
C GLU A 1049 40.50 -24.74 -12.15
N GLN A 1050 40.36 -24.18 -10.95
CA GLN A 1050 41.47 -23.69 -10.11
C GLN A 1050 41.43 -24.31 -8.70
N VAL A 1051 42.56 -24.27 -7.99
CA VAL A 1051 42.59 -24.66 -6.57
C VAL A 1051 42.41 -23.42 -5.70
N ALA A 1052 41.30 -23.38 -4.98
CA ALA A 1052 41.05 -22.40 -3.92
C ALA A 1052 41.49 -22.96 -2.57
N SER A 1053 42.02 -22.12 -1.68
CA SER A 1053 42.45 -22.54 -0.34
C SER A 1053 41.99 -21.56 0.73
N HIS A 1054 41.63 -22.11 1.89
CA HIS A 1054 41.14 -21.38 3.05
C HIS A 1054 41.85 -21.87 4.32
N THR A 1055 42.33 -20.93 5.12
CA THR A 1055 43.01 -21.23 6.40
C THR A 1055 42.06 -20.94 7.56
N PHE A 1056 42.06 -21.79 8.58
CA PHE A 1056 41.21 -21.65 9.77
C PHE A 1056 42.03 -21.77 11.07
N ASP A 1057 41.57 -21.08 12.12
CA ASP A 1057 42.13 -21.20 13.47
C ASP A 1057 41.45 -22.32 14.30
N LYS A 1058 41.95 -22.57 15.52
CA LYS A 1058 41.41 -23.58 16.45
C LYS A 1058 39.92 -23.40 16.81
N SER A 1059 39.34 -22.23 16.54
CA SER A 1059 37.94 -21.90 16.82
C SER A 1059 37.05 -21.99 15.58
N GLY A 1060 37.64 -22.35 14.42
CA GLY A 1060 36.90 -22.48 13.17
C GLY A 1060 36.71 -21.16 12.42
N LYS A 1061 37.40 -20.09 12.84
CA LYS A 1061 37.33 -18.80 12.15
C LYS A 1061 38.27 -18.81 10.95
N GLN A 1062 37.73 -18.50 9.77
CA GLN A 1062 38.52 -18.30 8.56
C GLN A 1062 39.51 -17.13 8.76
N MET A 1063 40.77 -17.37 8.45
CA MET A 1063 41.88 -16.44 8.66
C MET A 1063 42.28 -15.79 7.33
N SER A 1064 42.27 -14.46 7.29
CA SER A 1064 42.82 -13.69 6.18
C SER A 1064 44.25 -13.23 6.52
N GLY A 1065 45.23 -14.12 6.34
CA GLY A 1065 46.62 -13.70 6.13
C GLY A 1065 47.50 -13.32 7.33
N GLU A 1066 47.07 -13.40 8.60
CA GLU A 1066 47.99 -13.25 9.75
C GLU A 1066 47.83 -14.36 10.79
N TYR A 1067 48.95 -15.04 11.07
CA TYR A 1067 49.07 -16.13 12.04
C TYR A 1067 48.95 -15.60 13.47
N SER A 1068 47.91 -16.02 14.21
CA SER A 1068 47.80 -15.73 15.64
C SER A 1068 48.26 -16.94 16.47
N THR A 1069 48.76 -16.69 17.68
CA THR A 1069 49.53 -17.61 18.55
C THR A 1069 48.70 -18.69 19.26
N HIS A 1070 47.91 -19.46 18.51
CA HIS A 1070 46.99 -20.44 19.07
C HIS A 1070 47.38 -21.90 18.76
N LYS A 1071 47.33 -22.75 19.78
CA LYS A 1071 47.56 -24.20 19.69
C LYS A 1071 46.33 -24.88 19.07
N ALA A 1072 46.49 -25.61 17.96
CA ALA A 1072 45.49 -26.55 17.46
C ALA A 1072 45.95 -28.02 17.61
N ILE A 1073 45.10 -28.92 17.15
CA ILE A 1073 44.93 -30.33 17.56
C ILE A 1073 45.64 -31.28 16.60
N ASP A 1074 46.01 -32.49 17.06
CA ASP A 1074 46.55 -33.56 16.20
C ASP A 1074 45.54 -34.00 15.13
N GLY A 1075 46.03 -34.17 13.90
CA GLY A 1075 45.26 -34.26 12.64
C GLY A 1075 44.49 -35.56 12.39
N THR A 1076 43.89 -36.18 13.40
CA THR A 1076 42.88 -37.23 13.18
C THR A 1076 41.52 -36.57 12.98
N GLN A 1077 41.07 -36.55 11.72
CA GLN A 1077 39.73 -36.11 11.30
C GLN A 1077 39.02 -37.22 10.52
N TYR A 1078 37.71 -37.31 10.71
CA TYR A 1078 36.79 -38.06 9.88
C TYR A 1078 35.89 -37.06 9.13
N THR A 1079 35.72 -37.23 7.81
CA THR A 1079 34.71 -36.50 7.04
C THR A 1079 33.54 -37.43 6.77
N ILE A 1080 32.31 -36.93 6.95
CA ILE A 1080 31.10 -37.69 6.66
C ILE A 1080 30.22 -36.93 5.65
N ALA A 1081 29.47 -37.64 4.82
CA ALA A 1081 28.50 -37.00 3.93
C ALA A 1081 27.21 -36.69 4.68
N ASN A 1082 26.61 -35.52 4.44
CA ASN A 1082 25.25 -35.25 4.85
C ASN A 1082 24.29 -35.91 3.84
N PRO A 1083 23.56 -36.97 4.22
CA PRO A 1083 22.59 -37.66 3.37
C PRO A 1083 21.33 -36.85 3.02
N ASN A 1084 20.99 -35.82 3.81
CA ASN A 1084 19.74 -35.06 3.65
C ASN A 1084 19.95 -33.75 2.89
N VAL A 1085 21.18 -33.25 2.86
CA VAL A 1085 21.55 -32.07 2.07
C VAL A 1085 22.59 -32.51 1.05
N PRO A 1086 22.16 -32.75 -0.20
CA PRO A 1086 23.06 -33.13 -1.28
C PRO A 1086 24.21 -32.13 -1.41
N GLY A 1087 25.42 -32.55 -1.05
CA GLY A 1087 26.62 -31.70 -1.13
C GLY A 1087 27.19 -31.15 0.12
N GLU A 1088 26.52 -31.40 1.23
CA GLU A 1088 27.07 -31.01 2.50
C GLU A 1088 28.00 -32.11 3.04
N LEU A 1089 29.26 -31.77 3.27
CA LEU A 1089 30.25 -32.64 3.92
C LEU A 1089 30.52 -32.11 5.32
N ILE A 1090 30.45 -32.99 6.31
CA ILE A 1090 30.68 -32.66 7.70
C ILE A 1090 32.08 -33.13 8.09
N ALA A 1091 32.95 -32.17 8.32
CA ALA A 1091 34.30 -32.31 8.81
C ALA A 1091 34.29 -32.38 10.34
N ILE A 1092 34.60 -33.54 10.91
CA ILE A 1092 34.71 -33.75 12.36
C ILE A 1092 36.16 -33.50 12.79
N PHE A 1093 36.38 -32.51 13.64
CA PHE A 1093 37.65 -32.29 14.32
C PHE A 1093 37.49 -32.65 15.79
N GLY A 1094 38.57 -33.03 16.48
CA GLY A 1094 38.55 -33.38 17.92
C GLY A 1094 38.03 -32.28 18.88
N HIS A 1095 37.57 -31.13 18.38
CA HIS A 1095 36.99 -30.03 19.18
C HIS A 1095 35.84 -29.27 18.49
N GLY A 1096 35.24 -29.79 17.41
CA GLY A 1096 34.15 -29.11 16.69
C GLY A 1096 33.85 -29.69 15.33
N THR A 1097 32.65 -29.40 14.82
CA THR A 1097 32.19 -29.80 13.49
C THR A 1097 32.27 -28.62 12.51
N ALA A 1098 32.89 -28.81 11.35
CA ALA A 1098 32.79 -27.89 10.22
C ALA A 1098 31.96 -28.51 9.10
N VAL A 1099 31.30 -27.68 8.31
CA VAL A 1099 30.35 -28.08 7.29
C VAL A 1099 30.72 -27.41 5.96
N ASN A 1100 30.87 -28.18 4.88
CA ASN A 1100 30.95 -27.64 3.52
C ASN A 1100 29.54 -27.38 3.01
N LYS A 1101 29.25 -26.15 2.59
CA LYS A 1101 27.95 -25.78 2.02
C LYS A 1101 27.87 -26.15 0.55
N ALA A 1102 26.65 -26.17 0.01
CA ALA A 1102 26.42 -26.41 -1.41
C ALA A 1102 27.13 -25.40 -2.35
N ASP A 1103 27.55 -24.24 -1.84
CA ASP A 1103 28.33 -23.22 -2.57
C ASP A 1103 29.86 -23.44 -2.50
N GLY A 1104 30.32 -24.54 -1.89
CA GLY A 1104 31.73 -24.88 -1.70
C GLY A 1104 32.37 -24.26 -0.45
N THR A 1105 31.69 -23.35 0.25
CA THR A 1105 32.27 -22.68 1.41
C THR A 1105 32.19 -23.54 2.66
N TRP A 1106 33.27 -23.57 3.44
CA TRP A 1106 33.30 -24.26 4.73
C TRP A 1106 32.93 -23.30 5.87
N GLU A 1107 31.93 -23.67 6.68
CA GLU A 1107 31.55 -22.96 7.89
C GLU A 1107 31.56 -23.89 9.10
N SER A 1108 32.15 -23.44 10.20
CA SER A 1108 32.05 -24.10 11.50
C SER A 1108 31.50 -23.13 12.54
N ASP A 1109 30.42 -23.52 13.19
CA ASP A 1109 29.91 -22.84 14.38
C ASP A 1109 30.14 -23.72 15.60
N LYS A 1110 31.16 -23.37 16.39
CA LYS A 1110 31.53 -24.11 17.61
C LYS A 1110 30.43 -24.11 18.67
N PHE A 1111 29.49 -23.16 18.62
CA PHE A 1111 28.43 -23.04 19.62
C PHE A 1111 27.20 -23.87 19.23
N ILE A 1112 26.91 -24.01 17.94
CA ILE A 1112 25.82 -24.87 17.43
C ILE A 1112 26.29 -26.33 17.32
N TYR A 1113 27.56 -26.56 16.96
CA TYR A 1113 28.12 -27.92 16.80
C TYR A 1113 29.34 -28.23 17.71
N PRO A 1114 29.33 -27.90 19.01
CA PRO A 1114 30.39 -28.30 19.92
C PRO A 1114 30.37 -29.82 20.10
N PHE A 1115 31.56 -30.41 20.19
CA PHE A 1115 31.67 -31.79 20.65
C PHE A 1115 31.26 -31.87 22.13
N PRO A 1116 30.43 -32.83 22.53
CA PRO A 1116 30.06 -33.01 23.94
C PRO A 1116 31.27 -33.29 24.87
N ALA A 1117 32.37 -33.81 24.32
CA ALA A 1117 33.68 -33.89 24.97
C ALA A 1117 34.82 -34.02 23.94
N ALA A 1118 36.00 -33.47 24.24
CA ALA A 1118 37.13 -33.35 23.30
C ALA A 1118 37.88 -34.67 22.97
N ASP A 1119 37.76 -35.71 23.79
CA ASP A 1119 38.62 -36.92 23.70
C ASP A 1119 37.85 -38.21 23.37
N MET A 1120 36.69 -38.13 22.71
CA MET A 1120 35.87 -39.31 22.38
C MET A 1120 36.13 -39.85 20.96
N PRO A 1121 36.43 -41.15 20.80
CA PRO A 1121 36.38 -41.83 19.51
C PRO A 1121 35.06 -41.65 18.77
N ALA A 1122 35.12 -41.53 17.44
CA ALA A 1122 33.99 -41.30 16.56
C ALA A 1122 33.82 -42.43 15.53
N TYR A 1123 32.58 -42.86 15.32
CA TYR A 1123 32.17 -43.89 14.36
C TYR A 1123 31.10 -43.33 13.43
N HIS A 1124 31.20 -43.61 12.14
CA HIS A 1124 30.26 -43.14 11.12
C HIS A 1124 29.32 -44.28 10.69
N LEU A 1125 28.01 -44.17 10.94
CA LEU A 1125 26.98 -45.16 10.63
C LEU A 1125 26.02 -44.65 9.55
N GLY A 1126 26.53 -44.43 8.35
CA GLY A 1126 25.79 -43.75 7.29
C GLY A 1126 25.41 -42.34 7.76
N ASP A 1127 24.13 -42.03 7.77
CA ASP A 1127 23.51 -40.75 8.13
C ASP A 1127 23.75 -40.25 9.57
N THR A 1128 24.54 -40.97 10.35
CA THR A 1128 24.68 -40.79 11.80
C THR A 1128 26.14 -40.90 12.23
N ILE A 1129 26.58 -40.00 13.12
CA ILE A 1129 27.87 -40.13 13.81
C ILE A 1129 27.62 -40.58 15.23
N VAL A 1130 28.35 -41.59 15.70
CA VAL A 1130 28.34 -42.06 17.09
C VAL A 1130 29.70 -41.77 17.73
N LEU A 1131 29.71 -40.98 18.78
CA LEU A 1131 30.85 -40.78 19.67
C LEU A 1131 30.74 -41.68 20.89
N THR A 1132 31.85 -42.30 21.25
CA THR A 1132 31.88 -43.26 22.36
C THR A 1132 33.11 -43.06 23.21
N ASN A 1133 33.00 -43.34 24.50
CA ASN A 1133 34.10 -43.22 25.45
C ASN A 1133 34.86 -44.55 25.53
N GLU A 1134 35.80 -44.78 24.59
CA GLU A 1134 36.50 -46.08 24.49
C GLU A 1134 37.85 -46.12 25.22
N THR A 1135 38.14 -45.10 26.03
CA THR A 1135 39.37 -45.08 26.82
C THR A 1135 39.30 -46.11 27.95
N GLU A 1136 40.38 -46.90 28.14
CA GLU A 1136 40.50 -47.98 29.16
C GLU A 1136 40.16 -47.54 30.60
N TYR A 1137 40.08 -46.24 30.89
CA TYR A 1137 39.93 -45.68 32.24
C TYR A 1137 38.51 -45.21 32.60
N ALA A 1138 37.55 -45.23 31.65
CA ALA A 1138 36.30 -44.48 31.80
C ALA A 1138 35.09 -45.27 32.32
N ARG A 1139 35.26 -46.16 33.31
CA ARG A 1139 34.18 -47.01 33.88
C ARG A 1139 32.99 -46.25 34.48
N GLY A 1140 33.01 -44.91 34.55
CA GLY A 1140 31.95 -44.06 35.10
C GLY A 1140 31.10 -43.28 34.09
N PHE A 1141 31.44 -43.29 32.79
CA PHE A 1141 30.72 -42.55 31.75
C PHE A 1141 30.03 -43.53 30.79
N GLN A 1142 28.94 -44.14 31.25
CA GLN A 1142 28.23 -45.22 30.53
C GLN A 1142 27.31 -44.69 29.41
N GLY A 1143 27.72 -43.66 28.66
CA GLY A 1143 26.89 -43.08 27.61
C GLY A 1143 27.67 -42.76 26.34
N TYR A 1144 26.95 -42.76 25.24
CA TYR A 1144 27.43 -42.44 23.90
C TYR A 1144 26.72 -41.18 23.41
N TRP A 1145 27.31 -40.48 22.46
CA TRP A 1145 26.69 -39.32 21.84
C TRP A 1145 26.45 -39.59 20.37
N GLN A 1146 25.23 -39.38 19.90
CA GLN A 1146 24.88 -39.53 18.50
C GLN A 1146 24.63 -38.15 17.90
N LEU A 1147 25.36 -37.76 16.85
CA LEU A 1147 24.93 -36.65 15.99
C LEU A 1147 23.98 -37.23 14.95
N GLN A 1148 22.72 -36.83 15.03
CA GLN A 1148 21.72 -37.21 14.05
C GLN A 1148 21.24 -35.96 13.32
N LEU A 1149 21.19 -36.07 12.00
CA LEU A 1149 20.42 -35.16 11.18
C LEU A 1149 18.93 -35.40 11.40
N ARG A 1150 18.22 -34.39 11.91
CA ARG A 1150 16.75 -34.40 11.80
C ARG A 1150 16.43 -34.11 10.34
N LYS A 1151 15.68 -35.01 9.69
CA LYS A 1151 15.15 -34.72 8.35
C LYS A 1151 14.17 -33.55 8.51
N PRO A 1152 14.18 -32.54 7.63
CA PRO A 1152 13.05 -31.64 7.51
C PRO A 1152 11.80 -32.51 7.35
N ALA A 1153 10.69 -32.14 7.98
CA ALA A 1153 9.43 -32.74 7.62
C ALA A 1153 9.22 -32.43 6.14
N VAL A 1154 9.45 -33.41 5.27
CA VAL A 1154 8.94 -33.34 3.91
C VAL A 1154 7.44 -33.30 4.13
N ASP A 1155 6.82 -32.13 3.91
CA ASP A 1155 5.36 -32.05 3.84
C ASP A 1155 4.91 -33.26 3.03
N PRO A 1156 4.00 -34.10 3.56
CA PRO A 1156 3.54 -35.24 2.79
C PRO A 1156 3.07 -34.67 1.46
N ILE A 1157 3.79 -35.01 0.39
CA ILE A 1157 3.35 -34.71 -0.95
C ILE A 1157 1.99 -35.38 -1.00
N ASP A 1158 0.91 -34.59 -1.04
CA ASP A 1158 -0.43 -35.11 -1.23
C ASP A 1158 -0.32 -36.13 -2.35
N PRO A 1159 -0.78 -37.38 -2.14
CA PRO A 1159 -0.65 -38.40 -3.16
C PRO A 1159 -1.22 -37.80 -4.44
N VAL A 1160 -0.34 -37.61 -5.43
CA VAL A 1160 -0.74 -37.10 -6.73
C VAL A 1160 -1.77 -38.10 -7.24
N ASP A 1161 -3.04 -37.70 -7.27
CA ASP A 1161 -4.10 -38.50 -7.84
C ASP A 1161 -3.62 -38.94 -9.23
N PRO A 1162 -3.69 -40.24 -9.57
CA PRO A 1162 -3.22 -40.72 -10.84
C PRO A 1162 -3.91 -39.92 -11.93
N VAL A 1163 -3.11 -39.19 -12.72
CA VAL A 1163 -3.59 -38.41 -13.86
C VAL A 1163 -4.36 -39.36 -14.77
N GLU A 1164 -5.68 -39.17 -14.87
CA GLU A 1164 -6.49 -39.89 -15.85
C GLU A 1164 -5.89 -39.67 -17.24
N PRO A 1165 -5.71 -40.73 -18.05
CA PRO A 1165 -5.15 -40.58 -19.38
C PRO A 1165 -6.06 -39.68 -20.21
N THR A 1166 -5.51 -38.54 -20.66
CA THR A 1166 -6.17 -37.62 -21.56
C THR A 1166 -6.50 -38.32 -22.89
N ASP A 1167 -7.79 -38.31 -23.24
CA ASP A 1167 -8.34 -38.82 -24.49
C ASP A 1167 -7.62 -38.19 -25.70
N PRO A 1168 -7.16 -38.96 -26.71
CA PRO A 1168 -6.43 -38.39 -27.85
C PRO A 1168 -7.28 -37.41 -28.65
N GLU A 1169 -6.72 -36.23 -28.95
CA GLU A 1169 -7.36 -35.17 -29.74
C GLU A 1169 -8.01 -35.69 -31.04
N PRO A 1170 -9.23 -35.23 -31.39
CA PRO A 1170 -9.86 -35.57 -32.65
C PRO A 1170 -9.13 -34.90 -33.83
N LYS A 1171 -8.85 -35.70 -34.87
CA LYS A 1171 -8.20 -35.27 -36.12
C LYS A 1171 -8.91 -34.05 -36.77
N PRO A 1172 -8.17 -33.11 -37.36
CA PRO A 1172 -8.75 -31.95 -38.03
C PRO A 1172 -9.48 -32.37 -39.33
N THR A 1173 -10.70 -31.87 -39.50
CA THR A 1173 -11.52 -32.05 -40.69
C THR A 1173 -10.98 -31.19 -41.86
N PRO A 1174 -10.99 -31.66 -43.12
CA PRO A 1174 -10.45 -30.89 -44.25
C PRO A 1174 -11.35 -29.70 -44.63
N ALA A 1175 -10.71 -28.60 -45.03
CA ALA A 1175 -11.33 -27.33 -45.37
C ALA A 1175 -12.37 -27.39 -46.50
N GLN A 1176 -13.46 -26.62 -46.32
CA GLN A 1176 -14.16 -25.86 -47.36
C GLN A 1176 -14.80 -24.61 -46.76
#